data_AF-A0A3L7N2U8-F1
#
_entry.id   AF-A0A3L7N2U8-F1
#
_cell.length_a   1.000
_cell.length_b   1.000
_cell.length_c   1.000
_cell.angle_alpha   90.00
_cell.angle_beta   90.00
_cell.angle_gamma   90.00
#
_symmetry.space_group_name_H-M   'P 1'
#
loop_
_entity.id
_entity.type
_entity.pdbx_description
1 polymer ?
#
loop_
_entity_poly.entity_id
_entity_poly.type
_entity_poly.pdbx_seq_one_letter_code
_entity_poly.pdbx_strand_id
1 'polypeptide(L)'
;MNPQYPDEKKSDFIETKFLESNNSEDVLATRLVENITTQESPHSPPNPAIGNLLLNRFLVLKVLGEGSFGKVFLAKDEQLGRLVAVKVFKRPVQDKKQFEVFLSEARMLAKLDHPNIVPVYDVINSESEGVFIISKYLDGGSLSEIIAKGAHSYQNISKWIATIAEALHHAHMRGLVHRDIKPDNILLDSTGNLYIADFGLALSEELFGKVTGLLGTPAYMSPEQASGLAHMVDGRTDFFSLGVILYEMLTGRRPFEAKTISLTLQQIIRIEAKPPRQMKDTIPKELERICLKALSKNLNNRYLTGLDFSEDLQNYLKQTDVVPSMKNAAELNAANLSGVSSFHASLSGSVSSWAKISKTPGMDSVNKILESGASILQSALESSDKEFSVTRPLLEQHLSDIKDDTNAKTRVLLALLPADPSYAKALLEPLLVAKPQDYIVMRQRLAPYADIVIPLLEQKFAQLPESDCTMSLRIAGALALWRSSSPLLDKIVPSIVGKLVAQDLIYLQEWAEIFKPLQKLLIHRLVSFGQDHSNPSSSRSYANAIALEYASDNERVLFHLFVSSEHSIIKTIFKKIVPVKDKMIAYLKRFRSAVVPVTSPQEKVNAEIRKGMAASLQLALGDAEGFSIFANSSDATSRSQAQTLIGALGVSAQMLFEKIQKETDLGTRAALVLALGGLSFEEISEAIKKQWKDYFLDLYENHPDSGLHSALDWILRQKLGLGAACDKCIRDREQVSEPAKNWRFNFLGQCFININGPVQFLMGSPKDELDRVENEKLHETLIPRSFALSQKLVTVEQYLKFNPSFQAGRNNIKVADNPVAGISWYQAAEYCNWLSEQEKIPQSQWCYLPNERGNYAGGMRPANDFLKKKGYRLPTEAEWEFCARAGTKTPWFFGFDGSQIDQFAYYQINSNNHLWPVGQLKPNDLGFFDVAGNLYQWTQDILQPYSDVPIVEDSKADLRVVDDLSTRVLRGGAFYYPKDILRSAHRGGLKPDQSSDGSGFRIARTLS
;
A
#
# COMPACT_ATOMS: atom_id res chain seq x y z
N MET A 1 42.53 31.40 -45.76
CA MET A 1 43.75 30.59 -45.68
C MET A 1 43.78 29.93 -44.32
N ASN A 2 43.78 28.59 -44.26
CA ASN A 2 44.28 27.83 -43.10
C ASN A 2 45.82 28.04 -43.04
N PRO A 3 46.59 27.84 -41.94
CA PRO A 3 46.38 26.81 -40.90
C PRO A 3 46.91 27.13 -39.46
N GLN A 4 46.89 26.08 -38.61
CA GLN A 4 47.77 25.76 -37.46
C GLN A 4 47.32 26.12 -36.01
N TYR A 5 46.90 25.07 -35.29
CA TYR A 5 47.20 24.81 -33.86
C TYR A 5 48.72 24.50 -33.70
N PRO A 6 49.38 24.58 -32.51
CA PRO A 6 48.87 24.21 -31.17
C PRO A 6 49.41 25.05 -29.95
N ASP A 7 49.08 24.55 -28.74
CA ASP A 7 49.70 24.75 -27.41
C ASP A 7 49.00 25.59 -26.30
N GLU A 8 48.37 24.83 -25.40
CA GLU A 8 48.60 24.72 -23.95
C GLU A 8 48.39 25.91 -22.96
N LYS A 9 47.66 25.55 -21.88
CA LYS A 9 47.61 26.09 -20.50
C LYS A 9 46.67 27.25 -20.17
N LYS A 10 45.52 26.88 -19.59
CA LYS A 10 45.09 27.14 -18.19
C LYS A 10 43.62 26.69 -18.07
N SER A 11 43.37 25.45 -17.64
CA SER A 11 42.85 25.15 -16.30
C SER A 11 42.51 26.39 -15.48
N ASP A 12 41.22 26.71 -15.37
CA ASP A 12 40.60 27.23 -14.15
C ASP A 12 39.06 27.09 -14.26
N PHE A 13 38.51 26.29 -13.35
CA PHE A 13 37.19 26.44 -12.74
C PHE A 13 35.94 26.60 -13.64
N ILE A 14 35.30 25.47 -13.97
CA ILE A 14 33.84 25.38 -14.13
C ILE A 14 33.25 24.94 -12.78
N GLU A 15 33.44 25.79 -11.77
CA GLU A 15 32.53 25.92 -10.65
C GLU A 15 31.85 27.29 -10.84
N THR A 16 30.60 27.45 -10.41
CA THR A 16 29.84 28.73 -10.40
C THR A 16 29.35 29.30 -11.74
N LYS A 17 28.47 28.56 -12.45
CA LYS A 17 27.43 29.23 -13.28
C LYS A 17 26.04 28.58 -13.28
N PHE A 18 25.83 27.52 -12.51
CA PHE A 18 24.52 26.86 -12.36
C PHE A 18 23.81 27.19 -11.03
N LEU A 19 24.42 28.01 -10.16
CA LEU A 19 23.92 28.29 -8.81
C LEU A 19 23.51 29.76 -8.58
N GLU A 20 23.52 30.61 -9.59
CA GLU A 20 23.11 32.01 -9.45
C GLU A 20 22.27 32.47 -10.65
N SER A 21 21.01 32.04 -10.71
CA SER A 21 19.98 32.84 -11.38
C SER A 21 18.64 32.60 -10.70
N ASN A 22 18.19 33.59 -9.92
CA ASN A 22 16.91 33.62 -9.21
C ASN A 22 15.65 33.50 -10.10
N ASN A 23 15.78 33.20 -11.40
CA ASN A 23 14.67 33.18 -12.37
C ASN A 23 14.54 31.86 -13.16
N SER A 24 15.27 30.80 -12.84
CA SER A 24 15.16 29.50 -13.55
C SER A 24 14.91 28.27 -12.66
N GLU A 25 14.96 28.42 -11.33
CA GLU A 25 14.84 27.29 -10.40
C GLU A 25 13.42 26.73 -10.26
N ASP A 26 12.37 27.48 -10.60
CA ASP A 26 10.97 27.01 -10.57
C ASP A 26 10.60 26.13 -11.78
N VAL A 27 11.41 26.12 -12.85
CA VAL A 27 11.10 25.41 -14.10
C VAL A 27 11.69 23.98 -14.13
N LEU A 28 12.77 23.73 -13.37
CA LEU A 28 13.44 22.43 -13.34
C LEU A 28 12.70 21.37 -12.51
N ALA A 29 11.90 21.78 -11.52
CA ALA A 29 10.99 20.88 -10.80
C ALA A 29 9.84 20.35 -11.68
N THR A 30 9.55 21.02 -12.80
CA THR A 30 8.44 20.69 -13.69
C THR A 30 8.88 19.93 -14.95
N ARG A 31 10.15 20.02 -15.37
CA ARG A 31 10.64 19.43 -16.63
C ARG A 31 11.14 17.97 -16.56
N LEU A 32 11.11 17.32 -15.39
CA LEU A 32 11.59 15.95 -15.21
C LEU A 32 10.54 14.85 -15.49
N VAL A 33 9.37 15.19 -16.06
CA VAL A 33 8.24 14.26 -16.28
C VAL A 33 8.04 13.86 -17.75
N GLU A 34 8.78 14.44 -18.70
CA GLU A 34 8.62 14.12 -20.12
C GLU A 34 9.67 13.10 -20.57
N ASN A 35 9.31 11.81 -20.60
CA ASN A 35 9.71 10.81 -21.62
C ASN A 35 9.31 9.37 -21.24
N ILE A 36 8.02 9.02 -21.29
CA ILE A 36 7.58 7.62 -21.37
C ILE A 36 6.32 7.55 -22.23
N THR A 37 6.45 7.19 -23.51
CA THR A 37 5.51 6.30 -24.23
C THR A 37 5.96 6.11 -25.68
N THR A 38 6.61 4.98 -25.98
CA THR A 38 6.40 4.18 -27.20
C THR A 38 7.15 2.86 -27.03
N GLN A 39 6.44 1.75 -26.86
CA GLN A 39 6.99 0.43 -27.16
C GLN A 39 5.94 -0.43 -27.88
N GLU A 40 6.33 -0.90 -29.06
CA GLU A 40 5.65 -1.90 -29.87
C GLU A 40 5.90 -3.33 -29.35
N SER A 41 4.99 -4.25 -29.66
CA SER A 41 4.94 -5.63 -29.14
C SER A 41 5.74 -6.62 -30.01
N PRO A 42 6.49 -7.62 -29.45
CA PRO A 42 7.03 -8.74 -30.22
C PRO A 42 6.42 -10.13 -29.88
N HIS A 43 6.03 -10.83 -30.96
CA HIS A 43 5.85 -12.26 -31.27
C HIS A 43 5.56 -13.37 -30.21
N SER A 44 4.63 -14.27 -30.57
CA SER A 44 4.13 -15.45 -29.82
C SER A 44 5.02 -16.72 -29.93
N PRO A 45 5.02 -17.65 -28.94
CA PRO A 45 5.90 -18.83 -28.88
C PRO A 45 5.44 -20.03 -29.72
N PRO A 46 6.33 -21.02 -29.99
CA PRO A 46 5.98 -22.31 -30.59
C PRO A 46 5.19 -23.20 -29.61
N ASN A 47 4.20 -23.93 -30.15
CA ASN A 47 3.32 -24.83 -29.42
C ASN A 47 3.64 -26.29 -29.82
N PRO A 48 4.51 -27.02 -29.10
CA PRO A 48 4.90 -28.38 -29.47
C PRO A 48 3.74 -29.38 -29.23
N ALA A 49 3.45 -30.21 -30.23
CA ALA A 49 2.40 -31.23 -30.18
C ALA A 49 2.88 -32.55 -29.54
N ILE A 50 1.94 -33.34 -29.02
CA ILE A 50 2.19 -34.70 -28.51
C ILE A 50 2.85 -35.55 -29.61
N GLY A 51 3.88 -36.33 -29.24
CA GLY A 51 4.66 -37.14 -30.20
C GLY A 51 5.91 -36.45 -30.76
N ASN A 52 6.11 -35.15 -30.52
CA ASN A 52 7.36 -34.46 -30.88
C ASN A 52 8.48 -34.75 -29.86
N LEU A 53 9.72 -34.76 -30.34
CA LEU A 53 10.92 -34.73 -29.51
C LEU A 53 11.29 -33.27 -29.19
N LEU A 54 11.31 -32.92 -27.90
CA LEU A 54 11.91 -31.67 -27.42
C LEU A 54 13.42 -31.86 -27.30
N LEU A 55 14.20 -30.87 -27.78
CA LEU A 55 15.67 -30.89 -27.74
C LEU A 55 16.29 -32.16 -28.35
N ASN A 56 15.58 -32.85 -29.26
CA ASN A 56 15.95 -34.16 -29.80
C ASN A 56 16.26 -35.25 -28.73
N ARG A 57 15.71 -35.12 -27.51
CA ARG A 57 15.96 -36.05 -26.39
C ARG A 57 14.70 -36.50 -25.65
N PHE A 58 13.76 -35.59 -25.46
CA PHE A 58 12.59 -35.84 -24.62
C PHE A 58 11.36 -36.04 -25.49
N LEU A 59 10.90 -37.29 -25.60
CA LEU A 59 9.69 -37.63 -26.34
C LEU A 59 8.45 -37.21 -25.52
N VAL A 60 7.69 -36.22 -26.01
CA VAL A 60 6.50 -35.71 -25.31
C VAL A 60 5.37 -36.74 -25.37
N LEU A 61 4.99 -37.25 -24.20
CA LEU A 61 3.93 -38.25 -24.05
C LEU A 61 2.57 -37.60 -23.76
N LYS A 62 2.54 -36.61 -22.87
CA LYS A 62 1.30 -35.96 -22.42
C LYS A 62 1.58 -34.57 -21.84
N VAL A 63 0.63 -33.65 -21.92
CA VAL A 63 0.65 -32.39 -21.15
C VAL A 63 0.19 -32.68 -19.72
N LEU A 64 1.03 -32.38 -18.73
CA LEU A 64 0.71 -32.54 -17.30
C LEU A 64 -0.03 -31.33 -16.73
N GLY A 65 0.26 -30.13 -17.24
CA GLY A 65 -0.42 -28.90 -16.83
C GLY A 65 -0.03 -27.70 -17.71
N GLU A 66 -0.91 -26.71 -17.76
CA GLU A 66 -0.68 -25.42 -18.41
C GLU A 66 -0.87 -24.32 -17.37
N GLY A 67 0.21 -23.60 -17.04
CA GLY A 67 0.21 -22.55 -16.02
C GLY A 67 0.75 -21.22 -16.54
N SER A 68 0.75 -20.19 -15.69
CA SER A 68 1.24 -18.83 -15.98
C SER A 68 2.70 -18.78 -16.47
N PHE A 69 3.51 -19.78 -16.12
CA PHE A 69 4.94 -19.84 -16.41
C PHE A 69 5.31 -20.78 -17.57
N GLY A 70 4.33 -21.41 -18.22
CA GLY A 70 4.53 -22.33 -19.35
C GLY A 70 3.77 -23.64 -19.23
N LYS A 71 3.93 -24.51 -20.24
CA LYS A 71 3.40 -25.88 -20.25
C LYS A 71 4.40 -26.85 -19.62
N VAL A 72 3.88 -27.77 -18.82
CA VAL A 72 4.63 -28.89 -18.24
C VAL A 72 4.23 -30.16 -18.98
N PHE A 73 5.22 -30.90 -19.48
CA PHE A 73 5.01 -32.13 -20.25
C PHE A 73 5.52 -33.34 -19.46
N LEU A 74 4.79 -34.44 -19.52
CA LEU A 74 5.32 -35.76 -19.26
C LEU A 74 6.07 -36.19 -20.51
N ALA A 75 7.35 -36.51 -20.35
CA ALA A 75 8.18 -37.00 -21.44
C ALA A 75 8.97 -38.24 -21.04
N LYS A 76 9.37 -39.02 -22.05
CA LYS A 76 10.36 -40.07 -21.89
C LYS A 76 11.71 -39.53 -22.30
N ASP A 77 12.70 -39.58 -21.41
CA ASP A 77 14.09 -39.32 -21.73
C ASP A 77 14.63 -40.53 -22.51
N GLU A 78 14.72 -40.40 -23.84
CA GLU A 78 15.11 -41.52 -24.71
C GLU A 78 16.58 -41.94 -24.52
N GLN A 79 17.41 -41.09 -23.91
CA GLN A 79 18.80 -41.42 -23.59
C GLN A 79 18.92 -42.22 -22.29
N LEU A 80 18.14 -41.86 -21.26
CA LEU A 80 18.22 -42.46 -19.92
C LEU A 80 17.12 -43.48 -19.63
N GLY A 81 16.14 -43.64 -20.52
CA GLY A 81 15.07 -44.64 -20.40
C GLY A 81 14.08 -44.39 -19.26
N ARG A 82 13.92 -43.14 -18.81
CA ARG A 82 13.07 -42.78 -17.65
C ARG A 82 11.99 -41.76 -18.01
N LEU A 83 10.91 -41.76 -17.23
CA LEU A 83 9.88 -40.73 -17.29
C LEU A 83 10.32 -39.48 -16.52
N VAL A 84 10.09 -38.32 -17.12
CA VAL A 84 10.46 -37.01 -16.57
C VAL A 84 9.33 -36.00 -16.78
N ALA A 85 9.26 -35.01 -15.90
CA ALA A 85 8.49 -33.80 -16.14
C ALA A 85 9.40 -32.75 -16.79
N VAL A 86 8.94 -32.14 -17.88
CA VAL A 86 9.67 -31.15 -18.68
C VAL A 86 8.89 -29.85 -18.65
N LYS A 87 9.45 -28.83 -18.00
CA LYS A 87 8.86 -27.48 -17.94
C LYS A 87 9.63 -26.54 -18.88
N VAL A 88 8.90 -25.82 -19.72
CA VAL A 88 9.47 -24.96 -20.77
C VAL A 88 9.21 -23.49 -20.46
N PHE A 89 10.27 -22.70 -20.42
CA PHE A 89 10.24 -21.25 -20.19
C PHE A 89 10.70 -20.50 -21.45
N LYS A 90 10.02 -19.39 -21.76
CA LYS A 90 10.48 -18.47 -22.83
C LYS A 90 11.80 -17.82 -22.40
N ARG A 91 12.70 -17.59 -23.37
CA ARG A 91 13.88 -16.74 -23.15
C ARG A 91 13.40 -15.27 -23.03
N PRO A 92 13.63 -14.57 -21.90
CA PRO A 92 13.38 -13.14 -21.83
C PRO A 92 14.38 -12.41 -22.75
N VAL A 93 13.87 -11.69 -23.76
CA VAL A 93 14.67 -11.10 -24.84
C VAL A 93 15.29 -9.75 -24.46
N GLN A 94 14.77 -9.07 -23.42
CA GLN A 94 15.06 -7.65 -23.17
C GLN A 94 15.98 -7.35 -21.97
N ASP A 95 16.27 -8.30 -21.07
CA ASP A 95 17.13 -8.05 -19.90
C ASP A 95 18.11 -9.22 -19.63
N LYS A 96 19.38 -9.03 -20.02
CA LYS A 96 20.46 -10.01 -19.82
C LYS A 96 20.71 -10.29 -18.33
N LYS A 97 20.51 -9.32 -17.45
CA LYS A 97 20.82 -9.45 -16.01
C LYS A 97 19.74 -10.27 -15.30
N GLN A 98 18.47 -10.06 -15.61
CA GLN A 98 17.38 -10.91 -15.11
C GLN A 98 17.53 -12.36 -15.59
N PHE A 99 17.97 -12.57 -16.83
CA PHE A 99 18.20 -13.91 -17.36
C PHE A 99 19.35 -14.64 -16.65
N GLU A 100 20.42 -13.93 -16.28
CA GLU A 100 21.50 -14.51 -15.47
C GLU A 100 21.06 -14.88 -14.06
N VAL A 101 20.24 -14.05 -13.41
CA VAL A 101 19.63 -14.36 -12.10
C VAL A 101 18.72 -15.59 -12.20
N PHE A 102 17.86 -15.66 -13.22
CA PHE A 102 17.01 -16.82 -13.50
C PHE A 102 17.80 -18.12 -13.65
N LEU A 103 18.88 -18.10 -14.44
CA LEU A 103 19.75 -19.27 -14.62
C LEU A 103 20.50 -19.63 -13.33
N SER A 104 20.87 -18.65 -12.51
CA SER A 104 21.49 -18.88 -11.20
C SER A 104 20.52 -19.59 -10.25
N GLU A 105 19.27 -19.10 -10.12
CA GLU A 105 18.25 -19.75 -9.29
C GLU A 105 17.92 -21.17 -9.79
N ALA A 106 17.78 -21.37 -11.11
CA ALA A 106 17.53 -22.70 -11.69
C ALA A 106 18.67 -23.69 -11.39
N ARG A 107 19.93 -23.22 -11.41
CA ARG A 107 21.10 -24.01 -11.02
C ARG A 107 21.14 -24.30 -9.52
N MET A 108 20.69 -23.38 -8.67
CA MET A 108 20.56 -23.61 -7.23
C MET A 108 19.50 -24.68 -6.94
N LEU A 109 18.35 -24.62 -7.63
CA LEU A 109 17.30 -25.64 -7.53
C LEU A 109 17.83 -27.03 -7.90
N ALA A 110 18.63 -27.15 -8.97
CA ALA A 110 19.25 -28.42 -9.37
C ALA A 110 20.25 -29.01 -8.34
N LYS A 111 20.71 -28.19 -7.38
CA LYS A 111 21.60 -28.62 -6.29
C LYS A 111 20.85 -28.95 -5.01
N LEU A 112 19.52 -28.77 -4.97
CA LEU A 112 18.72 -29.16 -3.81
C LEU A 112 18.54 -30.67 -3.78
N ASP A 113 19.04 -31.28 -2.70
CA ASP A 113 18.82 -32.69 -2.38
C ASP A 113 18.08 -32.77 -1.04
N HIS A 114 16.80 -33.14 -1.10
CA HIS A 114 15.94 -33.28 0.07
C HIS A 114 14.82 -34.30 -0.23
N PRO A 115 14.45 -35.20 0.70
CA PRO A 115 13.44 -36.23 0.46
C PRO A 115 12.04 -35.70 0.13
N ASN A 116 11.77 -34.43 0.42
CA ASN A 116 10.48 -33.77 0.17
C ASN A 116 10.57 -32.57 -0.81
N ILE A 117 11.61 -32.50 -1.63
CA ILE A 117 11.71 -31.55 -2.76
C ILE A 117 11.87 -32.37 -4.04
N VAL A 118 11.13 -32.04 -5.10
CA VAL A 118 11.23 -32.78 -6.36
C VAL A 118 12.65 -32.64 -6.94
N PRO A 119 13.38 -33.75 -7.16
CA PRO A 119 14.71 -33.68 -7.75
C PRO A 119 14.67 -33.12 -9.17
N VAL A 120 15.49 -32.11 -9.44
CA VAL A 120 15.74 -31.59 -10.78
C VAL A 120 16.95 -32.31 -11.36
N TYR A 121 16.73 -32.97 -12.49
CA TYR A 121 17.73 -33.78 -13.18
C TYR A 121 18.59 -32.99 -14.15
N ASP A 122 18.02 -31.96 -14.80
CA ASP A 122 18.73 -31.19 -15.82
C ASP A 122 18.11 -29.80 -15.99
N VAL A 123 18.93 -28.82 -16.37
CA VAL A 123 18.51 -27.46 -16.73
C VAL A 123 19.18 -27.10 -18.04
N ILE A 124 18.41 -27.08 -19.12
CA ILE A 124 18.93 -26.91 -20.48
C ILE A 124 18.54 -25.53 -20.99
N ASN A 125 19.54 -24.74 -21.39
CA ASN A 125 19.34 -23.44 -22.03
C ASN A 125 19.53 -23.60 -23.55
N SER A 126 18.45 -23.54 -24.31
CA SER A 126 18.45 -23.58 -25.78
C SER A 126 18.25 -22.18 -26.35
N GLU A 127 19.12 -21.78 -27.28
CA GLU A 127 19.01 -20.46 -27.91
C GLU A 127 17.77 -20.31 -28.79
N SER A 128 17.31 -21.40 -29.41
CA SER A 128 16.16 -21.44 -30.31
C SER A 128 14.85 -21.84 -29.61
N GLU A 129 14.92 -22.69 -28.58
CA GLU A 129 13.73 -23.32 -27.98
C GLU A 129 13.41 -22.86 -26.55
N GLY A 130 14.26 -22.03 -25.92
CA GLY A 130 14.05 -21.50 -24.57
C GLY A 130 14.77 -22.28 -23.46
N VAL A 131 14.37 -22.06 -22.21
CA VAL A 131 14.96 -22.78 -21.06
C VAL A 131 14.07 -23.92 -20.61
N PHE A 132 14.65 -25.09 -20.38
CA PHE A 132 13.97 -26.31 -20.00
C PHE A 132 14.44 -26.75 -18.63
N ILE A 133 13.50 -27.08 -17.74
CA ILE A 133 13.79 -27.72 -16.46
C ILE A 133 13.23 -29.14 -16.49
N ILE A 134 14.11 -30.11 -16.28
CA ILE A 134 13.80 -31.53 -16.32
C ILE A 134 13.82 -32.06 -14.90
N SER A 135 12.70 -32.57 -14.40
CA SER A 135 12.57 -33.07 -13.03
C SER A 135 12.01 -34.48 -12.95
N LYS A 136 12.13 -35.10 -11.78
CA LYS A 136 11.47 -36.37 -11.47
C LYS A 136 9.97 -36.24 -11.71
N TYR A 137 9.41 -37.19 -12.45
CA TYR A 137 7.96 -37.34 -12.55
C TYR A 137 7.42 -38.06 -11.32
N LEU A 138 6.35 -37.52 -10.73
CA LEU A 138 5.64 -38.10 -9.59
C LEU A 138 4.20 -38.44 -10.01
N ASP A 139 3.77 -39.66 -9.72
CA ASP A 139 2.54 -40.26 -10.24
C ASP A 139 1.40 -40.36 -9.20
N GLY A 140 1.60 -39.82 -7.99
CA GLY A 140 0.65 -39.91 -6.87
C GLY A 140 -0.38 -38.78 -6.76
N GLY A 141 -0.38 -37.82 -7.69
CA GLY A 141 -1.29 -36.65 -7.68
C GLY A 141 -0.76 -35.47 -6.86
N SER A 142 -1.63 -34.53 -6.49
CA SER A 142 -1.29 -33.30 -5.73
C SER A 142 -2.03 -33.20 -4.39
N LEU A 143 -1.54 -32.33 -3.50
CA LEU A 143 -2.22 -31.99 -2.25
C LEU A 143 -3.59 -31.35 -2.52
N SER A 144 -3.76 -30.65 -3.65
CA SER A 144 -5.04 -30.14 -4.12
C SER A 144 -6.11 -31.24 -4.22
N GLU A 145 -5.73 -32.41 -4.74
CA GLU A 145 -6.62 -33.58 -4.82
C GLU A 145 -6.91 -34.20 -3.45
N ILE A 146 -5.96 -34.13 -2.51
CA ILE A 146 -6.17 -34.56 -1.12
C ILE A 146 -7.18 -33.65 -0.43
N ILE A 147 -7.03 -32.32 -0.56
CA ILE A 147 -7.96 -31.34 0.01
C ILE A 147 -9.36 -31.54 -0.58
N ALA A 148 -9.46 -31.77 -1.90
CA ALA A 148 -10.73 -32.02 -2.58
C ALA A 148 -11.46 -33.29 -2.10
N LYS A 149 -10.74 -34.31 -1.61
CA LYS A 149 -11.32 -35.55 -1.05
C LYS A 149 -12.01 -35.35 0.31
N GLY A 150 -11.87 -34.19 0.95
CA GLY A 150 -12.62 -33.82 2.16
C GLY A 150 -11.80 -33.83 3.45
N ALA A 151 -12.48 -34.06 4.59
CA ALA A 151 -11.91 -33.85 5.92
C ALA A 151 -10.81 -34.87 6.29
N HIS A 152 -9.65 -34.36 6.70
CA HIS A 152 -8.52 -35.16 7.20
C HIS A 152 -8.36 -35.01 8.71
N SER A 153 -7.72 -35.99 9.36
CA SER A 153 -7.43 -35.89 10.78
C SER A 153 -6.45 -34.73 11.04
N TYR A 154 -6.62 -34.04 12.17
CA TYR A 154 -5.70 -32.97 12.58
C TYR A 154 -4.27 -33.48 12.73
N GLN A 155 -4.08 -34.75 13.09
CA GLN A 155 -2.77 -35.39 13.12
C GLN A 155 -2.13 -35.47 11.73
N ASN A 156 -2.87 -35.90 10.70
CA ASN A 156 -2.34 -35.99 9.34
C ASN A 156 -2.06 -34.60 8.74
N ILE A 157 -2.97 -33.64 8.95
CA ILE A 157 -2.76 -32.24 8.54
C ILE A 157 -1.47 -31.70 9.16
N SER A 158 -1.29 -31.89 10.48
CA SER A 158 -0.09 -31.39 11.18
C SER A 158 1.19 -32.04 10.68
N LYS A 159 1.17 -33.36 10.43
CA LYS A 159 2.32 -34.09 9.86
C LYS A 159 2.70 -33.56 8.47
N TRP A 160 1.72 -33.38 7.58
CA TRP A 160 1.97 -32.88 6.23
C TRP A 160 2.54 -31.47 6.24
N ILE A 161 1.95 -30.55 7.01
CA ILE A 161 2.44 -29.17 7.08
C ILE A 161 3.84 -29.09 7.71
N ALA A 162 4.11 -29.90 8.74
CA ALA A 162 5.45 -29.99 9.34
C ALA A 162 6.52 -30.45 8.33
N THR A 163 6.23 -31.50 7.55
CA THR A 163 7.11 -31.99 6.49
C THR A 163 7.41 -30.93 5.43
N ILE A 164 6.40 -30.17 5.01
CA ILE A 164 6.58 -29.10 4.01
C ILE A 164 7.36 -27.92 4.60
N ALA A 165 7.13 -27.56 5.87
CA ALA A 165 7.88 -26.52 6.55
C ALA A 165 9.38 -26.84 6.67
N GLU A 166 9.73 -28.10 6.96
CA GLU A 166 11.13 -28.59 6.97
C GLU A 166 11.79 -28.52 5.59
N ALA A 167 11.07 -28.94 4.55
CA ALA A 167 11.56 -28.87 3.17
C ALA A 167 11.79 -27.41 2.72
N LEU A 168 10.88 -26.50 3.07
CA LEU A 168 11.05 -25.06 2.84
C LEU A 168 12.27 -24.51 3.57
N HIS A 169 12.47 -24.88 4.84
CA HIS A 169 13.66 -24.49 5.59
C HIS A 169 14.95 -24.92 4.88
N HIS A 170 14.99 -26.15 4.37
CA HIS A 170 16.16 -26.66 3.64
C HIS A 170 16.48 -25.83 2.38
N ALA A 171 15.45 -25.35 1.66
CA ALA A 171 15.61 -24.47 0.51
C ALA A 171 16.04 -23.04 0.92
N HIS A 172 15.41 -22.47 1.95
CA HIS A 172 15.70 -21.12 2.46
C HIS A 172 17.14 -21.00 2.96
N MET A 173 17.68 -22.02 3.61
CA MET A 173 19.09 -22.07 4.06
C MET A 173 20.10 -21.99 2.91
N ARG A 174 19.67 -22.22 1.67
CA ARG A 174 20.48 -22.09 0.45
C ARG A 174 20.13 -20.84 -0.36
N GLY A 175 19.37 -19.91 0.23
CA GLY A 175 18.97 -18.66 -0.40
C GLY A 175 17.86 -18.80 -1.44
N LEU A 176 17.16 -19.94 -1.49
CA LEU A 176 16.09 -20.17 -2.46
C LEU A 176 14.72 -20.07 -1.77
N VAL A 177 13.96 -19.02 -2.10
CA VAL A 177 12.56 -18.83 -1.66
C VAL A 177 11.63 -19.36 -2.75
N HIS A 178 10.57 -20.08 -2.36
CA HIS A 178 9.68 -20.74 -3.31
C HIS A 178 8.75 -19.75 -4.06
N ARG A 179 8.18 -18.77 -3.34
CA ARG A 179 7.34 -17.67 -3.83
C ARG A 179 5.97 -18.07 -4.44
N ASP A 180 5.71 -19.35 -4.73
CA ASP A 180 4.40 -19.82 -5.24
C ASP A 180 3.92 -21.08 -4.51
N ILE A 181 3.93 -21.08 -3.17
CA ILE A 181 3.43 -22.22 -2.39
C ILE A 181 1.90 -22.28 -2.46
N LYS A 182 1.38 -23.41 -2.98
CA LYS A 182 -0.04 -23.72 -3.10
C LYS A 182 -0.23 -25.26 -3.18
N PRO A 183 -1.44 -25.79 -2.92
CA PRO A 183 -1.69 -27.22 -2.93
C PRO A 183 -1.35 -27.93 -4.26
N ASP A 184 -1.45 -27.25 -5.41
CA ASP A 184 -1.11 -27.81 -6.72
C ASP A 184 0.41 -28.02 -6.91
N ASN A 185 1.23 -27.27 -6.17
CA ASN A 185 2.69 -27.36 -6.22
C ASN A 185 3.27 -28.31 -5.15
N ILE A 186 2.40 -29.00 -4.39
CA ILE A 186 2.80 -30.05 -3.44
C ILE A 186 2.31 -31.39 -4.00
N LEU A 187 3.24 -32.18 -4.53
CA LEU A 187 2.96 -33.42 -5.26
C LEU A 187 3.16 -34.65 -4.37
N LEU A 188 2.60 -35.78 -4.80
CA LEU A 188 2.73 -37.07 -4.15
C LEU A 188 3.40 -38.09 -5.06
N ASP A 189 4.23 -38.96 -4.47
CA ASP A 189 4.63 -40.20 -5.14
C ASP A 189 3.57 -41.31 -4.95
N SER A 190 3.73 -42.42 -5.66
CA SER A 190 2.86 -43.60 -5.55
C SER A 190 2.79 -44.22 -4.14
N THR A 191 3.69 -43.85 -3.22
CA THR A 191 3.66 -44.29 -1.81
C THR A 191 3.00 -43.28 -0.86
N GLY A 192 2.61 -42.10 -1.38
CA GLY A 192 1.94 -41.05 -0.63
C GLY A 192 2.88 -40.05 0.07
N ASN A 193 4.17 -40.04 -0.24
CA ASN A 193 5.10 -39.04 0.31
C ASN A 193 4.94 -37.71 -0.42
N LEU A 194 5.02 -36.59 0.32
CA LEU A 194 4.88 -35.25 -0.22
C LEU A 194 6.19 -34.68 -0.74
N TYR A 195 6.13 -33.97 -1.87
CA TYR A 195 7.26 -33.27 -2.48
C TYR A 195 6.85 -31.86 -2.92
N ILE A 196 7.68 -30.87 -2.61
CA ILE A 196 7.54 -29.52 -3.14
C ILE A 196 8.07 -29.50 -4.58
N ALA A 197 7.23 -29.04 -5.51
CA ALA A 197 7.52 -28.87 -6.93
C ALA A 197 7.37 -27.39 -7.34
N ASP A 198 7.87 -27.05 -8.54
CA ASP A 198 7.57 -25.76 -9.18
C ASP A 198 7.99 -24.50 -8.39
N PHE A 199 9.25 -24.46 -7.94
CA PHE A 199 9.86 -23.23 -7.44
C PHE A 199 9.66 -22.09 -8.45
N GLY A 200 9.25 -20.92 -7.93
CA GLY A 200 8.86 -19.74 -8.70
C GLY A 200 10.03 -19.00 -9.36
N LEU A 201 10.89 -19.72 -10.08
CA LEU A 201 12.12 -19.23 -10.73
C LEU A 201 11.88 -18.06 -11.69
N ALA A 202 10.66 -17.88 -12.20
CA ALA A 202 10.29 -16.88 -13.20
C ALA A 202 9.54 -15.64 -12.65
N LEU A 203 9.39 -15.50 -11.33
CA LEU A 203 8.78 -14.30 -10.75
C LEU A 203 9.80 -13.16 -10.71
N SER A 204 10.10 -12.56 -11.87
CA SER A 204 10.80 -11.27 -11.93
C SER A 204 9.89 -10.15 -11.41
N GLU A 205 10.49 -9.11 -10.85
CA GLU A 205 9.82 -7.95 -10.21
C GLU A 205 8.78 -7.27 -11.12
N GLU A 206 8.90 -7.38 -12.45
CA GLU A 206 7.94 -6.82 -13.42
C GLU A 206 6.61 -7.59 -13.51
N LEU A 207 6.60 -8.90 -13.24
CA LEU A 207 5.37 -9.71 -13.33
C LEU A 207 4.42 -9.47 -12.15
N PHE A 208 4.91 -9.04 -10.98
CA PHE A 208 4.04 -8.63 -9.87
C PHE A 208 3.28 -7.32 -10.17
N GLY A 209 3.86 -6.43 -10.98
CA GLY A 209 3.28 -5.13 -11.31
C GLY A 209 2.36 -5.11 -12.54
N LYS A 210 2.44 -6.10 -13.44
CA LYS A 210 1.74 -6.08 -14.75
C LYS A 210 0.76 -7.23 -15.02
N VAL A 211 0.53 -8.17 -14.10
CA VAL A 211 -0.43 -9.28 -14.35
C VAL A 211 -1.84 -8.92 -13.92
N THR A 212 -2.50 -8.11 -14.75
CA THR A 212 -3.97 -8.11 -14.91
C THR A 212 -4.41 -9.06 -16.05
N GLY A 213 -3.63 -10.11 -16.32
CA GLY A 213 -3.89 -11.06 -17.41
C GLY A 213 -3.76 -12.51 -16.97
N LEU A 214 -4.91 -13.13 -16.68
CA LEU A 214 -5.22 -14.57 -16.56
C LEU A 214 -4.19 -15.56 -15.95
N LEU A 215 -4.70 -16.29 -14.95
CA LEU A 215 -4.28 -17.63 -14.45
C LEU A 215 -3.27 -17.69 -13.30
N GLY A 216 -3.81 -17.58 -12.09
CA GLY A 216 -3.23 -18.06 -10.82
C GLY A 216 -4.28 -17.92 -9.71
N THR A 217 -4.20 -18.72 -8.64
CA THR A 217 -5.10 -18.60 -7.47
C THR A 217 -4.48 -17.61 -6.48
N PRO A 218 -4.82 -16.30 -6.52
CA PRO A 218 -4.23 -15.28 -5.64
C PRO A 218 -4.43 -15.57 -4.14
N ALA A 219 -5.36 -16.47 -3.79
CA ALA A 219 -5.74 -16.77 -2.42
C ALA A 219 -4.60 -17.27 -1.52
N TYR A 220 -3.51 -17.79 -2.09
CA TYR A 220 -2.33 -18.25 -1.34
C TYR A 220 -1.19 -17.23 -1.29
N MET A 221 -1.33 -16.06 -1.93
CA MET A 221 -0.31 -15.02 -1.88
C MET A 221 -0.17 -14.43 -0.48
N SER A 222 1.05 -14.06 -0.12
CA SER A 222 1.32 -13.28 1.09
C SER A 222 0.94 -11.79 0.93
N PRO A 223 0.76 -11.04 2.04
CA PRO A 223 0.51 -9.60 2.00
C PRO A 223 1.56 -8.81 1.23
N GLU A 224 2.83 -9.15 1.39
CA GLU A 224 3.95 -8.51 0.69
C GLU A 224 3.93 -8.80 -0.82
N GLN A 225 3.56 -10.01 -1.23
CA GLN A 225 3.36 -10.36 -2.65
C GLN A 225 2.13 -9.66 -3.24
N ALA A 226 1.03 -9.65 -2.50
CA ALA A 226 -0.21 -8.99 -2.93
C ALA A 226 -0.05 -7.46 -3.04
N SER A 227 0.84 -6.86 -2.24
CA SER A 227 1.15 -5.44 -2.25
C SER A 227 2.20 -5.04 -3.30
N GLY A 228 2.77 -6.00 -4.04
CA GLY A 228 3.88 -5.74 -4.97
C GLY A 228 5.19 -5.32 -4.29
N LEU A 229 5.35 -5.60 -2.99
CA LEU A 229 6.55 -5.28 -2.20
C LEU A 229 7.61 -6.38 -2.37
N ALA A 230 8.12 -6.54 -3.59
CA ALA A 230 9.06 -7.61 -3.95
C ALA A 230 10.32 -7.65 -3.05
N HIS A 231 10.75 -6.51 -2.52
CA HIS A 231 11.91 -6.38 -1.62
C HIS A 231 11.68 -6.92 -0.20
N MET A 232 10.43 -7.19 0.19
CA MET A 232 10.07 -7.79 1.48
C MET A 232 9.83 -9.30 1.39
N VAL A 233 9.93 -9.89 0.19
CA VAL A 233 9.70 -11.31 -0.05
C VAL A 233 10.93 -12.12 0.40
N ASP A 234 10.86 -12.71 1.59
CA ASP A 234 11.84 -13.65 2.13
C ASP A 234 11.18 -15.00 2.46
N GLY A 235 11.89 -15.91 3.15
CA GLY A 235 11.34 -17.24 3.48
C GLY A 235 10.02 -17.19 4.27
N ARG A 236 9.73 -16.10 4.98
CA ARG A 236 8.48 -15.91 5.74
C ARG A 236 7.27 -15.67 4.84
N THR A 237 7.49 -15.35 3.57
CA THR A 237 6.45 -15.35 2.53
C THR A 237 5.90 -16.75 2.31
N ASP A 238 6.78 -17.76 2.18
CA ASP A 238 6.36 -19.15 1.97
C ASP A 238 5.60 -19.69 3.20
N PHE A 239 5.96 -19.25 4.41
CA PHE A 239 5.25 -19.65 5.64
C PHE A 239 3.84 -19.06 5.74
N PHE A 240 3.61 -17.86 5.21
CA PHE A 240 2.25 -17.32 5.10
C PHE A 240 1.40 -18.17 4.15
N SER A 241 1.93 -18.46 2.96
CA SER A 241 1.26 -19.31 1.98
C SER A 241 0.97 -20.70 2.53
N LEU A 242 1.93 -21.31 3.25
CA LEU A 242 1.72 -22.57 3.95
C LEU A 242 0.68 -22.45 5.08
N GLY A 243 0.62 -21.30 5.76
CA GLY A 243 -0.42 -20.97 6.74
C GLY A 243 -1.83 -20.89 6.13
N VAL A 244 -1.96 -20.40 4.89
CA VAL A 244 -3.21 -20.41 4.12
C VAL A 244 -3.65 -21.86 3.84
N ILE A 245 -2.71 -22.73 3.43
CA ILE A 245 -2.99 -24.16 3.21
C ILE A 245 -3.44 -24.81 4.52
N LEU A 246 -2.72 -24.59 5.62
CA LEU A 246 -3.11 -25.11 6.94
C LEU A 246 -4.54 -24.65 7.31
N TYR A 247 -4.87 -23.37 7.11
CA TYR A 247 -6.21 -22.85 7.38
C TYR A 247 -7.29 -23.55 6.55
N GLU A 248 -7.05 -23.73 5.26
CA GLU A 248 -7.97 -24.41 4.34
C GLU A 248 -8.17 -25.87 4.73
N MET A 249 -7.11 -26.57 5.13
CA MET A 249 -7.21 -27.95 5.60
C MET A 249 -7.95 -28.07 6.94
N LEU A 250 -7.81 -27.09 7.83
CA LEU A 250 -8.50 -27.09 9.13
C LEU A 250 -9.99 -26.77 9.01
N THR A 251 -10.35 -25.82 8.13
CA THR A 251 -11.71 -25.26 8.06
C THR A 251 -12.52 -25.70 6.84
N GLY A 252 -11.86 -26.26 5.81
CA GLY A 252 -12.44 -26.58 4.51
C GLY A 252 -12.67 -25.35 3.61
N ARG A 253 -12.21 -24.17 4.01
CA ARG A 253 -12.33 -22.91 3.25
C ARG A 253 -11.06 -22.09 3.37
N ARG A 254 -10.73 -21.31 2.34
CA ARG A 254 -9.60 -20.39 2.40
C ARG A 254 -9.89 -19.21 3.34
N PRO A 255 -8.86 -18.64 4.00
CA PRO A 255 -9.01 -17.48 4.88
C PRO A 255 -9.38 -16.20 4.12
N PHE A 256 -8.91 -16.08 2.86
CA PHE A 256 -9.14 -14.95 1.98
C PHE A 256 -9.64 -15.45 0.62
N GLU A 257 -10.86 -15.10 0.27
CA GLU A 257 -11.47 -15.48 -0.99
C GLU A 257 -12.60 -14.49 -1.31
N ALA A 258 -12.51 -13.88 -2.49
CA ALA A 258 -13.50 -12.96 -3.01
C ALA A 258 -13.85 -13.29 -4.47
N LYS A 259 -14.91 -12.64 -4.97
CA LYS A 259 -15.38 -12.83 -6.35
C LYS A 259 -14.37 -12.40 -7.43
N THR A 260 -13.42 -11.52 -7.08
CA THR A 260 -12.41 -11.01 -8.01
C THR A 260 -11.02 -11.16 -7.42
N ILE A 261 -10.02 -11.35 -8.29
CA ILE A 261 -8.60 -11.44 -7.91
C ILE A 261 -8.19 -10.20 -7.11
N SER A 262 -8.54 -9.00 -7.58
CA SER A 262 -8.22 -7.73 -6.92
C SER A 262 -8.78 -7.66 -5.49
N LEU A 263 -10.00 -8.12 -5.25
CA LEU A 263 -10.59 -8.15 -3.91
C LEU A 263 -9.93 -9.19 -3.01
N THR A 264 -9.58 -10.35 -3.55
CA THR A 264 -8.82 -11.37 -2.81
C THR A 264 -7.46 -10.80 -2.38
N LEU A 265 -6.76 -10.08 -3.27
CA LEU A 265 -5.51 -9.39 -2.93
C LEU A 265 -5.72 -8.33 -1.84
N GLN A 266 -6.77 -7.51 -1.92
CA GLN A 266 -7.08 -6.52 -0.89
C GLN A 266 -7.39 -7.17 0.48
N GLN A 267 -8.11 -8.29 0.51
CA GLN A 267 -8.33 -9.06 1.74
C GLN A 267 -7.01 -9.58 2.32
N ILE A 268 -6.14 -10.12 1.46
CA ILE A 268 -4.80 -10.59 1.86
C ILE A 268 -3.98 -9.45 2.45
N ILE A 269 -4.07 -8.22 1.93
CA ILE A 269 -3.30 -7.07 2.42
C ILE A 269 -3.88 -6.51 3.72
N ARG A 270 -5.21 -6.34 3.80
CA ARG A 270 -5.86 -5.46 4.80
C ARG A 270 -6.68 -6.18 5.86
N ILE A 271 -7.16 -7.38 5.59
CA ILE A 271 -8.13 -8.07 6.46
C ILE A 271 -7.45 -9.19 7.22
N GLU A 272 -7.60 -9.20 8.55
CA GLU A 272 -7.12 -10.29 9.39
C GLU A 272 -7.91 -11.59 9.14
N ALA A 273 -7.25 -12.74 9.21
CA ALA A 273 -7.92 -14.03 9.06
C ALA A 273 -8.90 -14.24 10.21
N LYS A 274 -10.12 -14.70 9.90
CA LYS A 274 -11.06 -15.13 10.94
C LYS A 274 -10.45 -16.29 11.73
N PRO A 275 -10.51 -16.32 13.06
CA PRO A 275 -9.97 -17.45 13.82
C PRO A 275 -10.59 -18.78 13.39
N PRO A 276 -9.81 -19.84 13.08
CA PRO A 276 -10.34 -21.13 12.63
C PRO A 276 -11.46 -21.71 13.52
N ARG A 277 -11.38 -21.52 14.85
CA ARG A 277 -12.38 -22.03 15.79
C ARG A 277 -13.73 -21.30 15.71
N GLN A 278 -13.79 -20.13 15.06
CA GLN A 278 -15.08 -19.49 14.71
C GLN A 278 -15.75 -20.17 13.51
N MET A 279 -14.98 -20.85 12.65
CA MET A 279 -15.50 -21.62 11.52
C MET A 279 -15.86 -23.05 11.92
N LYS A 280 -15.01 -23.66 12.75
CA LYS A 280 -15.20 -25.02 13.27
C LYS A 280 -14.64 -25.11 14.70
N ASP A 281 -15.52 -25.08 15.68
CA ASP A 281 -15.18 -25.03 17.11
C ASP A 281 -14.39 -26.25 17.62
N THR A 282 -14.49 -27.40 16.92
CA THR A 282 -13.74 -28.63 17.20
C THR A 282 -12.25 -28.52 16.91
N ILE A 283 -11.77 -27.45 16.27
CA ILE A 283 -10.35 -27.25 16.00
C ILE A 283 -9.61 -27.02 17.34
N PRO A 284 -8.52 -27.76 17.63
CA PRO A 284 -7.70 -27.54 18.81
C PRO A 284 -7.14 -26.12 18.91
N LYS A 285 -7.14 -25.54 20.11
CA LYS A 285 -6.62 -24.18 20.37
C LYS A 285 -5.19 -24.00 19.88
N GLU A 286 -4.37 -25.03 20.05
CA GLU A 286 -2.97 -24.98 19.64
C GLU A 286 -2.81 -24.88 18.11
N LEU A 287 -3.63 -25.61 17.34
CA LEU A 287 -3.62 -25.49 15.88
C LEU A 287 -4.13 -24.15 15.38
N GLU A 288 -5.12 -23.54 16.07
CA GLU A 288 -5.53 -22.16 15.80
C GLU A 288 -4.38 -21.17 16.07
N ARG A 289 -3.67 -21.31 17.20
CA ARG A 289 -2.51 -20.46 17.53
C ARG A 289 -1.42 -20.54 16.46
N ILE A 290 -1.06 -21.76 16.07
CA ILE A 290 -0.03 -22.03 15.05
C ILE A 290 -0.45 -21.43 13.70
N CYS A 291 -1.70 -21.69 13.27
CA CYS A 291 -2.24 -21.18 12.02
C CYS A 291 -2.27 -19.65 11.97
N LEU A 292 -2.75 -18.98 13.02
CA LEU A 292 -2.82 -17.51 13.07
C LEU A 292 -1.43 -16.87 13.17
N LYS A 293 -0.45 -17.53 13.81
CA LYS A 293 0.94 -17.06 13.82
C LYS A 293 1.53 -17.06 12.40
N ALA A 294 1.32 -18.13 11.63
CA ALA A 294 1.76 -18.20 10.22
C ALA A 294 1.05 -17.14 9.34
N LEU A 295 -0.24 -16.87 9.60
CA LEU A 295 -1.06 -15.91 8.86
C LEU A 295 -0.93 -14.44 9.30
N SER A 296 0.01 -14.11 10.21
CA SER A 296 0.18 -12.74 10.66
C SER A 296 0.55 -11.81 9.51
N LYS A 297 -0.08 -10.63 9.38
CA LYS A 297 0.25 -9.69 8.31
C LYS A 297 1.67 -9.14 8.43
N ASN A 298 2.11 -8.88 9.66
CA ASN A 298 3.46 -8.41 9.94
C ASN A 298 4.46 -9.58 9.91
N LEU A 299 5.46 -9.50 9.04
CA LEU A 299 6.53 -10.49 8.88
C LEU A 299 7.25 -10.82 10.20
N ASN A 300 7.43 -9.85 11.11
CA ASN A 300 8.13 -10.06 12.38
C ASN A 300 7.33 -10.88 13.39
N ASN A 301 6.03 -11.03 13.16
CA ASN A 301 5.15 -11.83 14.03
C ASN A 301 4.95 -13.26 13.49
N ARG A 302 5.47 -13.58 12.30
CA ARG A 302 5.44 -14.93 11.72
C ARG A 302 6.57 -15.81 12.27
N TYR A 303 6.58 -17.07 11.86
CA TYR A 303 7.72 -17.96 12.09
C TYR A 303 8.96 -17.43 11.37
N LEU A 304 10.11 -17.43 12.05
CA LEU A 304 11.37 -16.98 11.48
C LEU A 304 11.95 -18.03 10.53
N THR A 305 11.83 -19.31 10.91
CA THR A 305 12.30 -20.44 10.11
C THR A 305 11.24 -21.52 9.97
N GLY A 306 11.38 -22.36 8.95
CA GLY A 306 10.48 -23.51 8.75
C GLY A 306 10.67 -24.60 9.82
N LEU A 307 11.85 -24.66 10.47
CA LEU A 307 12.06 -25.51 11.65
C LEU A 307 11.19 -25.07 12.81
N ASP A 308 11.13 -23.76 13.14
CA ASP A 308 10.28 -23.26 14.22
C ASP A 308 8.79 -23.60 13.97
N PHE A 309 8.36 -23.53 12.70
CA PHE A 309 6.99 -23.88 12.32
C PHE A 309 6.75 -25.39 12.43
N SER A 310 7.68 -26.22 11.96
CA SER A 310 7.60 -27.68 12.11
C SER A 310 7.59 -28.10 13.58
N GLU A 311 8.47 -27.54 14.42
CA GLU A 311 8.60 -27.88 15.84
C GLU A 311 7.30 -27.60 16.61
N ASP A 312 6.63 -26.47 16.35
CA ASP A 312 5.34 -26.15 16.95
C ASP A 312 4.27 -27.22 16.62
N LEU A 313 4.22 -27.68 15.35
CA LEU A 313 3.31 -28.73 14.90
C LEU A 313 3.68 -30.10 15.48
N GLN A 314 4.97 -30.42 15.57
CA GLN A 314 5.46 -31.66 16.18
C GLN A 314 5.19 -31.70 17.68
N ASN A 315 5.31 -30.57 18.38
CA ASN A 315 4.99 -30.45 19.80
C ASN A 315 3.49 -30.68 20.05
N TYR A 316 2.63 -30.13 19.19
CA TYR A 316 1.20 -30.44 19.22
C TYR A 316 0.94 -31.94 19.03
N LEU A 317 1.59 -32.60 18.07
CA LEU A 317 1.46 -34.05 17.84
C LEU A 317 1.86 -34.86 19.09
N LYS A 318 2.99 -34.54 19.72
CA LYS A 318 3.46 -35.18 20.95
C LYS A 318 2.50 -35.01 22.13
N GLN A 319 1.86 -33.85 22.26
CA GLN A 319 0.88 -33.60 23.32
C GLN A 319 -0.42 -34.38 23.11
N THR A 320 -0.83 -34.59 21.85
CA THR A 320 -2.03 -35.39 21.53
C THR A 320 -1.83 -36.90 21.69
N ASP A 321 -0.58 -37.38 21.73
CA ASP A 321 -0.24 -38.78 22.00
C ASP A 321 -0.31 -39.12 23.52
N VAL A 322 -0.59 -38.15 24.38
CA VAL A 322 -0.52 -38.29 25.86
C VAL A 322 -1.90 -38.01 26.51
N VAL A 323 -2.62 -39.10 26.93
CA VAL A 323 -3.52 -39.28 28.12
C VAL A 323 -5.07 -39.39 27.90
N PRO A 324 -5.82 -40.29 28.61
CA PRO A 324 -5.53 -40.85 29.95
C PRO A 324 -5.57 -42.37 30.15
N SER A 325 -4.52 -42.88 30.81
CA SER A 325 -4.62 -43.93 31.81
C SER A 325 -4.38 -43.29 33.18
N MET A 326 -5.45 -42.85 33.85
CA MET A 326 -5.40 -42.58 35.28
C MET A 326 -5.34 -43.92 36.03
N LYS A 327 -4.20 -44.18 36.68
CA LYS A 327 -4.19 -44.81 38.00
C LYS A 327 -2.87 -44.48 38.71
N ASN A 328 -3.04 -44.03 39.95
CA ASN A 328 -2.06 -43.83 41.01
C ASN A 328 -1.32 -42.49 41.01
N ALA A 329 -2.02 -41.50 41.58
CA ALA A 329 -1.37 -40.58 42.50
C ALA A 329 -1.16 -41.29 43.85
N ALA A 330 0.09 -41.64 44.14
CA ALA A 330 0.63 -41.82 45.49
C ALA A 330 2.14 -41.99 45.36
N GLU A 331 2.91 -41.33 46.23
CA GLU A 331 4.39 -41.35 46.34
C GLU A 331 5.10 -40.41 45.34
N LEU A 332 5.95 -39.45 45.70
CA LEU A 332 6.64 -39.14 46.95
C LEU A 332 7.06 -37.66 46.94
N ASN A 333 6.97 -37.04 48.11
CA ASN A 333 7.49 -35.73 48.46
C ASN A 333 9.03 -35.64 48.37
N ALA A 334 9.48 -34.38 48.35
CA ALA A 334 10.76 -33.86 48.86
C ALA A 334 12.01 -33.96 47.98
N ALA A 335 12.43 -32.81 47.40
CA ALA A 335 13.58 -32.06 47.92
C ALA A 335 13.87 -30.79 47.08
N ASN A 336 13.91 -29.67 47.80
CA ASN A 336 14.78 -28.51 47.63
C ASN A 336 14.65 -27.54 46.44
N LEU A 337 14.03 -26.41 46.77
CA LEU A 337 14.44 -25.06 46.39
C LEU A 337 15.85 -24.75 46.95
N SER A 338 16.81 -24.42 46.06
CA SER A 338 17.75 -23.30 46.18
C SER A 338 18.91 -23.48 45.19
N GLY A 339 19.20 -22.49 44.34
CA GLY A 339 20.47 -22.44 43.61
C GLY A 339 20.41 -21.72 42.28
N VAL A 340 20.47 -20.39 42.32
CA VAL A 340 20.87 -19.55 41.19
C VAL A 340 22.37 -19.73 40.93
N SER A 341 22.76 -19.60 39.66
CA SER A 341 24.12 -19.41 39.12
C SER A 341 25.00 -20.65 38.96
N SER A 342 25.14 -21.09 37.71
CA SER A 342 26.41 -21.14 36.95
C SER A 342 26.34 -22.28 35.93
N PHE A 343 26.52 -22.03 34.63
CA PHE A 343 27.15 -23.00 33.71
C PHE A 343 27.59 -22.29 32.42
N HIS A 344 28.76 -21.66 32.50
CA HIS A 344 29.70 -21.52 31.39
C HIS A 344 30.78 -22.57 31.65
N ALA A 345 30.91 -23.59 30.78
CA ALA A 345 32.16 -24.28 30.42
C ALA A 345 31.88 -25.63 29.74
N SER A 346 32.09 -25.70 28.43
CA SER A 346 32.86 -26.80 27.83
C SER A 346 33.31 -26.40 26.42
N LEU A 347 34.57 -26.03 26.29
CA LEU A 347 35.39 -26.22 25.08
C LEU A 347 36.85 -26.02 25.52
N SER A 348 37.34 -26.99 26.30
CA SER A 348 38.76 -27.13 26.63
C SER A 348 39.44 -27.91 25.50
N GLY A 349 40.04 -27.18 24.58
CA GLY A 349 41.01 -27.68 23.61
C GLY A 349 42.10 -26.64 23.43
N SER A 350 43.24 -26.84 24.11
CA SER A 350 44.48 -26.06 24.00
C SER A 350 44.48 -24.62 24.54
N VAL A 351 44.43 -24.47 25.86
CA VAL A 351 44.89 -23.25 26.57
C VAL A 351 46.02 -23.65 27.51
N SER A 352 47.26 -23.69 27.01
CA SER A 352 48.44 -23.86 27.86
C SER A 352 49.62 -22.96 27.48
N SER A 353 49.43 -21.90 26.68
CA SER A 353 50.47 -20.88 26.45
C SER A 353 50.10 -19.44 26.81
N TRP A 354 48.84 -19.13 27.12
CA TRP A 354 48.38 -17.73 27.24
C TRP A 354 48.53 -17.09 28.63
N ALA A 355 48.72 -17.87 29.69
CA ALA A 355 48.81 -17.36 31.06
C ALA A 355 50.19 -16.77 31.46
N LYS A 356 51.15 -16.67 30.51
CA LYS A 356 52.48 -16.07 30.76
C LYS A 356 52.73 -14.74 30.04
N ILE A 357 51.77 -14.19 29.28
CA ILE A 357 52.00 -13.04 28.38
C ILE A 357 51.35 -11.72 28.89
N SER A 358 50.45 -11.76 29.89
CA SER A 358 49.68 -10.58 30.35
C SER A 358 50.43 -9.58 31.27
N LYS A 359 51.77 -9.54 31.24
CA LYS A 359 52.57 -8.58 32.02
C LYS A 359 53.48 -7.67 31.17
N THR A 360 53.41 -7.78 29.84
CA THR A 360 54.19 -6.93 28.94
C THR A 360 53.47 -5.59 28.75
N PRO A 361 54.10 -4.43 29.08
CA PRO A 361 53.51 -3.12 28.81
C PRO A 361 53.07 -3.00 27.35
N GLY A 362 51.88 -2.40 27.10
CA GLY A 362 51.32 -2.23 25.74
C GLY A 362 50.63 -3.46 25.14
N MET A 363 50.75 -4.66 25.73
CA MET A 363 50.16 -5.89 25.18
C MET A 363 48.61 -5.86 25.19
N ASP A 364 47.99 -5.21 26.16
CA ASP A 364 46.53 -5.05 26.21
C ASP A 364 46.00 -4.22 25.03
N SER A 365 46.74 -3.18 24.62
CA SER A 365 46.43 -2.35 23.45
C SER A 365 46.62 -3.12 22.14
N VAL A 366 47.66 -3.96 22.06
CA VAL A 366 47.92 -4.84 20.92
C VAL A 366 46.85 -5.93 20.79
N ASN A 367 46.48 -6.59 21.90
CA ASN A 367 45.40 -7.60 21.90
C ASN A 367 44.06 -6.99 21.49
N LYS A 368 43.75 -5.76 21.94
CA LYS A 368 42.57 -5.03 21.46
C LYS A 368 42.61 -4.77 19.96
N ILE A 369 43.76 -4.43 19.37
CA ILE A 369 43.89 -4.27 17.91
C ILE A 369 43.65 -5.61 17.20
N LEU A 370 44.20 -6.72 17.71
CA LEU A 370 44.09 -8.03 17.09
C LEU A 370 42.66 -8.61 17.18
N GLU A 371 41.99 -8.43 18.32
CA GLU A 371 40.69 -9.05 18.63
C GLU A 371 39.48 -8.16 18.33
N SER A 372 39.67 -6.86 18.07
CA SER A 372 38.55 -5.92 17.87
C SER A 372 37.76 -6.12 16.58
N GLY A 373 36.43 -6.03 16.67
CA GLY A 373 35.57 -5.78 15.50
C GLY A 373 35.60 -4.31 15.06
N ALA A 374 35.02 -4.01 13.89
CA ALA A 374 35.00 -2.68 13.27
C ALA A 374 34.62 -1.54 14.23
N SER A 375 33.66 -1.78 15.13
CA SER A 375 33.13 -0.80 16.08
C SER A 375 34.12 -0.37 17.18
N ILE A 376 35.12 -1.21 17.48
CA ILE A 376 36.10 -0.96 18.56
C ILE A 376 37.48 -0.64 17.96
N LEU A 377 37.73 -1.03 16.70
CA LEU A 377 39.02 -0.87 16.04
C LEU A 377 39.53 0.58 16.04
N GLN A 378 38.66 1.56 15.77
CA GLN A 378 39.04 2.98 15.81
C GLN A 378 39.61 3.37 17.18
N SER A 379 38.90 3.03 18.26
CA SER A 379 39.34 3.32 19.64
C SER A 379 40.60 2.54 20.04
N ALA A 380 40.78 1.33 19.51
CA ALA A 380 41.97 0.51 19.74
C ALA A 380 43.21 1.11 19.06
N LEU A 381 43.06 1.62 17.82
CA LEU A 381 44.11 2.34 17.11
C LEU A 381 44.51 3.62 17.85
N GLU A 382 43.53 4.42 18.29
CA GLU A 382 43.80 5.65 19.07
C GLU A 382 44.49 5.36 20.41
N SER A 383 44.14 4.25 21.06
CA SER A 383 44.79 3.83 22.31
C SER A 383 46.24 3.41 22.07
N SER A 384 46.49 2.67 20.96
CA SER A 384 47.84 2.30 20.55
C SER A 384 48.69 3.51 20.16
N ASP A 385 48.11 4.52 19.52
CA ASP A 385 48.84 5.75 19.15
C ASP A 385 49.34 6.52 20.39
N LYS A 386 48.60 6.51 21.50
CA LYS A 386 49.00 7.17 22.76
C LYS A 386 50.18 6.49 23.43
N GLU A 387 50.36 5.19 23.23
CA GLU A 387 51.42 4.37 23.82
C GLU A 387 52.34 3.77 22.74
N PHE A 388 52.45 4.45 21.59
CA PHE A 388 53.03 3.87 20.37
C PHE A 388 54.48 3.40 20.53
N SER A 389 55.26 4.06 21.38
CA SER A 389 56.64 3.64 21.69
C SER A 389 56.72 2.26 22.34
N VAL A 390 55.64 1.82 22.99
CA VAL A 390 55.54 0.53 23.70
C VAL A 390 54.84 -0.51 22.83
N THR A 391 53.81 -0.12 22.06
CA THR A 391 53.05 -1.07 21.22
C THR A 391 53.78 -1.42 19.93
N ARG A 392 54.58 -0.49 19.36
CA ARG A 392 55.26 -0.69 18.08
C ARG A 392 56.12 -1.97 17.99
N PRO A 393 57.05 -2.27 18.92
CA PRO A 393 57.89 -3.47 18.80
C PRO A 393 57.07 -4.76 18.84
N LEU A 394 55.99 -4.77 19.62
CA LEU A 394 55.08 -5.91 19.74
C LEU A 394 54.27 -6.12 18.46
N LEU A 395 53.84 -5.03 17.83
CA LEU A 395 53.13 -5.04 16.54
C LEU A 395 54.05 -5.48 15.40
N GLU A 396 55.30 -5.02 15.35
CA GLU A 396 56.30 -5.45 14.36
C GLU A 396 56.61 -6.95 14.50
N GLN A 397 56.72 -7.45 15.74
CA GLN A 397 56.89 -8.87 16.02
C GLN A 397 55.66 -9.69 15.54
N HIS A 398 54.44 -9.25 15.86
CA HIS A 398 53.24 -9.92 15.39
C HIS A 398 53.12 -9.90 13.87
N LEU A 399 53.52 -8.81 13.21
CA LEU A 399 53.52 -8.74 11.75
C LEU A 399 54.42 -9.81 11.11
N SER A 400 55.55 -10.16 11.73
CA SER A 400 56.40 -11.27 11.28
C SER A 400 55.83 -12.65 11.57
N ASP A 401 55.03 -12.79 12.63
CA ASP A 401 54.47 -14.07 13.07
C ASP A 401 53.15 -14.43 12.36
N ILE A 402 52.43 -13.45 11.81
CA ILE A 402 51.17 -13.67 11.08
C ILE A 402 51.45 -14.31 9.71
N LYS A 403 51.17 -15.61 9.60
CA LYS A 403 51.36 -16.37 8.34
C LYS A 403 50.14 -16.31 7.42
N ASP A 404 48.92 -16.53 7.93
CA ASP A 404 47.71 -16.68 7.09
C ASP A 404 46.49 -15.83 7.51
N ASP A 405 46.55 -15.07 8.62
CA ASP A 405 45.44 -14.22 9.06
C ASP A 405 45.49 -12.83 8.40
N THR A 406 44.75 -12.69 7.30
CA THR A 406 44.70 -11.46 6.51
C THR A 406 44.06 -10.29 7.28
N ASN A 407 43.12 -10.55 8.18
CA ASN A 407 42.45 -9.51 8.96
C ASN A 407 43.35 -9.00 10.08
N ALA A 408 43.98 -9.90 10.84
CA ALA A 408 44.97 -9.52 11.85
C ALA A 408 46.13 -8.74 11.21
N LYS A 409 46.63 -9.21 10.06
CA LYS A 409 47.68 -8.51 9.31
C LYS A 409 47.27 -7.08 8.92
N THR A 410 46.04 -6.90 8.41
CA THR A 410 45.50 -5.59 8.03
C THR A 410 45.42 -4.65 9.24
N ARG A 411 44.94 -5.13 10.39
CA ARG A 411 44.82 -4.34 11.62
C ARG A 411 46.18 -3.92 12.18
N VAL A 412 47.15 -4.83 12.17
CA VAL A 412 48.53 -4.55 12.59
C VAL A 412 49.19 -3.52 11.66
N LEU A 413 49.01 -3.64 10.34
CA LEU A 413 49.51 -2.66 9.38
C LEU A 413 48.87 -1.27 9.58
N LEU A 414 47.56 -1.19 9.85
CA LEU A 414 46.88 0.08 10.16
C LEU A 414 47.44 0.74 11.43
N ALA A 415 47.80 -0.06 12.43
CA ALA A 415 48.43 0.41 13.66
C ALA A 415 49.86 0.89 13.44
N LEU A 416 50.61 0.24 12.55
CA LEU A 416 52.03 0.56 12.25
C LEU A 416 52.22 1.69 11.22
N LEU A 417 51.16 2.19 10.58
CA LEU A 417 51.23 3.31 9.62
C LEU A 417 52.05 4.53 10.09
N PRO A 418 51.97 4.98 11.37
CA PRO A 418 52.79 6.09 11.87
C PRO A 418 54.29 5.79 11.90
N ALA A 419 54.69 4.52 12.00
CA ALA A 419 56.09 4.12 12.00
C ALA A 419 56.69 4.03 10.59
N ASP A 420 55.90 3.56 9.62
CA ASP A 420 56.32 3.45 8.22
C ASP A 420 55.13 3.70 7.27
N PRO A 421 55.08 4.88 6.62
CA PRO A 421 54.05 5.22 5.63
C PRO A 421 54.02 4.27 4.42
N SER A 422 55.09 3.53 4.14
CA SER A 422 55.14 2.58 3.01
C SER A 422 54.13 1.44 3.15
N TYR A 423 53.70 1.13 4.38
CA TYR A 423 52.63 0.16 4.65
C TYR A 423 51.28 0.57 4.07
N ALA A 424 51.05 1.86 3.77
CA ALA A 424 49.84 2.32 3.09
C ALA A 424 49.61 1.60 1.75
N LYS A 425 50.69 1.25 1.04
CA LYS A 425 50.63 0.48 -0.21
C LYS A 425 50.09 -0.94 0.01
N ALA A 426 50.49 -1.59 1.10
CA ALA A 426 50.04 -2.95 1.44
C ALA A 426 48.56 -2.99 1.88
N LEU A 427 47.99 -1.85 2.27
CA LEU A 427 46.60 -1.71 2.71
C LEU A 427 45.62 -1.41 1.57
N LEU A 428 46.09 -1.21 0.34
CA LEU A 428 45.25 -0.90 -0.82
C LEU A 428 44.24 -2.01 -1.14
N GLU A 429 44.71 -3.26 -1.29
CA GLU A 429 43.81 -4.40 -1.58
C GLU A 429 42.83 -4.66 -0.42
N PRO A 430 43.29 -4.73 0.86
CA PRO A 430 42.38 -4.81 2.01
C PRO A 430 41.30 -3.72 2.02
N LEU A 431 41.64 -2.47 1.70
CA LEU A 431 40.67 -1.37 1.62
C LEU A 431 39.59 -1.63 0.55
N LEU A 432 39.96 -2.12 -0.63
CA LEU A 432 39.04 -2.34 -1.75
C LEU A 432 38.13 -3.56 -1.61
N VAL A 433 38.41 -4.46 -0.66
CA VAL A 433 37.55 -5.62 -0.36
C VAL A 433 36.85 -5.52 1.00
N ALA A 434 37.20 -4.52 1.81
CA ALA A 434 36.65 -4.31 3.15
C ALA A 434 35.12 -4.12 3.13
N LYS A 435 34.44 -4.65 4.16
CA LYS A 435 33.03 -4.34 4.41
C LYS A 435 32.87 -2.84 4.70
N PRO A 436 31.72 -2.21 4.41
CA PRO A 436 31.53 -0.77 4.60
C PRO A 436 31.91 -0.23 5.98
N GLN A 437 31.67 -1.01 7.04
CA GLN A 437 32.04 -0.67 8.42
C GLN A 437 33.56 -0.58 8.62
N ASP A 438 34.30 -1.61 8.23
CA ASP A 438 35.77 -1.62 8.31
C ASP A 438 36.38 -0.58 7.35
N TYR A 439 35.77 -0.43 6.17
CA TYR A 439 36.19 0.51 5.14
C TYR A 439 36.20 1.95 5.63
N ILE A 440 35.19 2.39 6.41
CA ILE A 440 35.14 3.74 6.96
C ILE A 440 36.37 4.02 7.83
N VAL A 441 36.69 3.09 8.75
CA VAL A 441 37.83 3.18 9.68
C VAL A 441 39.15 3.21 8.89
N MET A 442 39.31 2.28 7.94
CA MET A 442 40.51 2.21 7.10
C MET A 442 40.70 3.47 6.25
N ARG A 443 39.61 3.95 5.64
CA ARG A 443 39.61 5.16 4.81
C ARG A 443 40.01 6.39 5.62
N GLN A 444 39.51 6.52 6.85
CA GLN A 444 39.89 7.62 7.74
C GLN A 444 41.36 7.52 8.16
N ARG A 445 41.83 6.32 8.53
CA ARG A 445 43.21 6.10 8.96
C ARG A 445 44.24 6.33 7.85
N LEU A 446 43.89 6.01 6.60
CA LEU A 446 44.76 6.21 5.44
C LEU A 446 44.74 7.65 4.90
N ALA A 447 43.81 8.50 5.33
CA ALA A 447 43.67 9.86 4.79
C ALA A 447 44.95 10.72 4.86
N PRO A 448 45.76 10.70 5.94
CA PRO A 448 47.03 11.44 5.99
C PRO A 448 48.09 10.94 5.00
N TYR A 449 47.92 9.74 4.46
CA TYR A 449 48.84 9.07 3.54
C TYR A 449 48.27 8.97 2.12
N ALA A 450 47.22 9.72 1.82
CA ALA A 450 46.48 9.62 0.56
C ALA A 450 47.36 9.85 -0.68
N ASP A 451 48.39 10.71 -0.60
CA ASP A 451 49.31 10.97 -1.70
C ASP A 451 50.08 9.71 -2.17
N ILE A 452 50.27 8.73 -1.28
CA ILE A 452 50.90 7.43 -1.60
C ILE A 452 49.89 6.50 -2.29
N VAL A 453 48.63 6.53 -1.85
CA VAL A 453 47.59 5.55 -2.21
C VAL A 453 46.80 5.96 -3.46
N ILE A 454 46.55 7.26 -3.66
CA ILE A 454 45.75 7.78 -4.78
C ILE A 454 46.30 7.36 -6.16
N PRO A 455 47.61 7.51 -6.47
CA PRO A 455 48.14 7.09 -7.78
C PRO A 455 47.93 5.60 -8.05
N LEU A 456 47.98 4.78 -7.00
CA LEU A 456 47.73 3.33 -7.10
C LEU A 456 46.25 3.02 -7.31
N LEU A 457 45.34 3.76 -6.67
CA LEU A 457 43.90 3.67 -6.92
C LEU A 457 43.55 4.07 -8.36
N GLU A 458 44.17 5.13 -8.89
CA GLU A 458 43.98 5.57 -10.28
C GLU A 458 44.43 4.50 -11.27
N GLN A 459 45.61 3.91 -11.04
CA GLN A 459 46.11 2.79 -11.85
C GLN A 459 45.19 1.57 -11.76
N LYS A 460 44.74 1.21 -10.54
CA LYS A 460 43.83 0.08 -10.32
C LYS A 460 42.50 0.32 -11.04
N PHE A 461 41.94 1.52 -10.93
CA PHE A 461 40.68 1.89 -11.58
C PHE A 461 40.76 1.73 -13.10
N ALA A 462 41.87 2.15 -13.73
CA ALA A 462 42.07 2.01 -15.17
C ALA A 462 42.08 0.55 -15.65
N GLN A 463 42.30 -0.41 -14.74
CA GLN A 463 42.32 -1.85 -15.01
C GLN A 463 41.03 -2.56 -14.61
N LEU A 464 40.10 -1.88 -13.92
CA LEU A 464 38.85 -2.49 -13.49
C LEU A 464 37.86 -2.62 -14.66
N PRO A 465 37.14 -3.75 -14.78
CA PRO A 465 36.01 -3.85 -15.69
C PRO A 465 34.94 -2.81 -15.34
N GLU A 466 34.28 -2.22 -16.34
CA GLU A 466 33.19 -1.26 -16.11
C GLU A 466 32.04 -1.86 -15.27
N SER A 467 31.89 -3.19 -15.28
CA SER A 467 30.88 -3.93 -14.50
C SER A 467 31.20 -4.06 -13.01
N ASP A 468 32.44 -3.79 -12.55
CA ASP A 468 32.81 -3.91 -11.14
C ASP A 468 32.29 -2.71 -10.33
N CYS A 469 31.05 -2.86 -9.85
CA CYS A 469 30.37 -1.83 -9.08
C CYS A 469 31.02 -1.61 -7.71
N THR A 470 31.49 -2.67 -7.06
CA THR A 470 31.87 -2.62 -5.64
C THR A 470 33.24 -1.99 -5.44
N MET A 471 34.25 -2.38 -6.22
CA MET A 471 35.58 -1.76 -6.12
C MET A 471 35.54 -0.32 -6.64
N SER A 472 34.82 -0.05 -7.73
CA SER A 472 34.64 1.31 -8.23
C SER A 472 33.99 2.23 -7.19
N LEU A 473 33.01 1.73 -6.42
CA LEU A 473 32.34 2.51 -5.39
C LEU A 473 33.28 2.79 -4.19
N ARG A 474 34.12 1.82 -3.79
CA ARG A 474 35.15 2.04 -2.74
C ARG A 474 36.26 2.99 -3.19
N ILE A 475 36.64 3.01 -4.47
CA ILE A 475 37.57 4.01 -5.01
C ILE A 475 36.93 5.40 -4.91
N ALA A 476 35.69 5.54 -5.37
CA ALA A 476 34.95 6.80 -5.30
C ALA A 476 34.78 7.28 -3.85
N GLY A 477 34.45 6.37 -2.93
CA GLY A 477 34.31 6.68 -1.50
C GLY A 477 35.62 7.17 -0.86
N ALA A 478 36.78 6.71 -1.34
CA ALA A 478 38.08 7.12 -0.81
C ALA A 478 38.43 8.51 -1.34
N LEU A 479 38.30 8.69 -2.67
CA LEU A 479 38.51 9.98 -3.32
C LEU A 479 37.56 11.07 -2.79
N ALA A 480 36.31 10.73 -2.47
CA ALA A 480 35.35 11.65 -1.88
C ALA A 480 35.86 12.31 -0.59
N LEU A 481 36.61 11.57 0.24
CA LEU A 481 37.20 12.10 1.47
C LEU A 481 38.59 12.72 1.22
N TRP A 482 39.43 12.04 0.45
CA TRP A 482 40.86 12.39 0.34
C TRP A 482 41.14 13.48 -0.69
N ARG A 483 40.37 13.53 -1.79
CA ARG A 483 40.57 14.46 -2.91
C ARG A 483 39.29 14.68 -3.70
N SER A 484 38.39 15.51 -3.16
CA SER A 484 37.07 15.78 -3.73
C SER A 484 37.10 16.45 -5.12
N SER A 485 38.22 17.05 -5.52
CA SER A 485 38.47 17.67 -6.84
C SER A 485 39.25 16.78 -7.82
N SER A 486 39.22 15.45 -7.62
CA SER A 486 39.90 14.51 -8.52
C SER A 486 39.17 14.37 -9.88
N PRO A 487 39.86 14.49 -11.03
CA PRO A 487 39.28 14.22 -12.35
C PRO A 487 38.73 12.79 -12.50
N LEU A 488 39.27 11.85 -11.73
CA LEU A 488 38.77 10.49 -11.68
C LEU A 488 37.40 10.43 -10.98
N LEU A 489 37.23 11.21 -9.91
CA LEU A 489 35.96 11.30 -9.21
C LEU A 489 34.88 11.90 -10.12
N ASP A 490 35.20 12.95 -10.88
CA ASP A 490 34.27 13.55 -11.86
C ASP A 490 33.75 12.54 -12.89
N LYS A 491 34.60 11.60 -13.33
CA LYS A 491 34.20 10.51 -14.23
C LYS A 491 33.28 9.48 -13.56
N ILE A 492 33.48 9.21 -12.26
CA ILE A 492 32.72 8.17 -11.55
C ILE A 492 31.36 8.72 -11.06
N VAL A 493 31.29 9.98 -10.65
CA VAL A 493 30.11 10.65 -10.06
C VAL A 493 28.80 10.37 -10.80
N PRO A 494 28.72 10.43 -12.15
CA PRO A 494 27.49 10.12 -12.88
C PRO A 494 26.94 8.71 -12.62
N SER A 495 27.82 7.75 -12.34
CA SER A 495 27.48 6.33 -12.11
C SER A 495 27.29 5.97 -10.63
N ILE A 496 27.63 6.88 -9.69
CA ILE A 496 27.62 6.59 -8.24
C ILE A 496 26.24 6.14 -7.79
N VAL A 497 25.17 6.84 -8.17
CA VAL A 497 23.81 6.50 -7.71
C VAL A 497 23.43 5.07 -8.09
N GLY A 498 23.62 4.67 -9.36
CA GLY A 498 23.35 3.31 -9.82
C GLY A 498 24.19 2.25 -9.11
N LYS A 499 25.47 2.55 -8.81
CA LYS A 499 26.36 1.66 -8.06
C LYS A 499 26.01 1.55 -6.59
N LEU A 500 25.53 2.65 -5.99
CA LEU A 500 25.13 2.77 -4.59
C LEU A 500 23.86 1.98 -4.30
N VAL A 501 22.83 2.13 -5.15
CA VAL A 501 21.56 1.39 -5.00
C VAL A 501 21.68 -0.10 -5.31
N ALA A 502 22.77 -0.52 -5.96
CA ALA A 502 23.11 -1.91 -6.20
C ALA A 502 23.83 -2.58 -5.01
N GLN A 503 24.12 -1.85 -3.93
CA GLN A 503 24.73 -2.39 -2.72
C GLN A 503 23.69 -2.97 -1.75
N ASP A 504 24.15 -3.80 -0.82
CA ASP A 504 23.28 -4.35 0.23
C ASP A 504 22.66 -3.25 1.11
N LEU A 505 21.34 -3.36 1.34
CA LEU A 505 20.56 -2.45 2.19
C LEU A 505 21.02 -2.39 3.65
N ILE A 506 21.64 -3.46 4.14
CA ILE A 506 22.12 -3.54 5.53
C ILE A 506 23.18 -2.49 5.85
N TYR A 507 23.90 -1.98 4.83
CA TYR A 507 24.96 -0.99 4.99
C TYR A 507 24.55 0.43 4.54
N LEU A 508 23.24 0.71 4.47
CA LEU A 508 22.74 1.99 3.96
C LEU A 508 23.32 3.19 4.73
N GLN A 509 23.42 3.08 6.06
CA GLN A 509 23.96 4.16 6.90
C GLN A 509 25.44 4.39 6.64
N GLU A 510 26.22 3.32 6.51
CA GLU A 510 27.64 3.37 6.20
C GLU A 510 27.87 3.98 4.82
N TRP A 511 27.08 3.60 3.81
CA TRP A 511 27.18 4.16 2.47
C TRP A 511 26.78 5.64 2.41
N ALA A 512 25.75 6.04 3.14
CA ALA A 512 25.40 7.45 3.30
C ALA A 512 26.55 8.24 3.95
N GLU A 513 27.19 7.72 5.00
CA GLU A 513 28.33 8.38 5.65
C GLU A 513 29.57 8.41 4.74
N ILE A 514 29.80 7.36 3.95
CA ILE A 514 30.91 7.30 2.99
C ILE A 514 30.81 8.43 1.96
N PHE A 515 29.63 8.67 1.40
CA PHE A 515 29.43 9.65 0.33
C PHE A 515 28.92 11.02 0.80
N LYS A 516 28.77 11.22 2.10
CA LYS A 516 28.41 12.50 2.72
C LYS A 516 29.25 13.71 2.25
N PRO A 517 30.58 13.59 2.02
CA PRO A 517 31.35 14.70 1.43
C PRO A 517 30.83 15.18 0.07
N LEU A 518 30.16 14.31 -0.70
CA LEU A 518 29.58 14.60 -2.01
C LEU A 518 28.06 14.86 -1.97
N GLN A 519 27.47 15.02 -0.78
CA GLN A 519 26.01 15.12 -0.61
C GLN A 519 25.37 16.19 -1.52
N LYS A 520 26.01 17.36 -1.70
CA LYS A 520 25.51 18.45 -2.55
C LYS A 520 25.41 18.07 -4.03
N LEU A 521 26.32 17.22 -4.50
CA LEU A 521 26.35 16.73 -5.88
C LEU A 521 25.40 15.56 -6.11
N LEU A 522 25.22 14.72 -5.08
CA LEU A 522 24.44 13.49 -5.18
C LEU A 522 22.96 13.67 -4.90
N ILE A 523 22.56 14.61 -4.03
CA ILE A 523 21.19 14.72 -3.53
C ILE A 523 20.14 14.82 -4.65
N HIS A 524 20.36 15.67 -5.65
CA HIS A 524 19.43 15.82 -6.78
C HIS A 524 19.37 14.58 -7.67
N ARG A 525 20.51 13.89 -7.86
CA ARG A 525 20.56 12.64 -8.64
C ARG A 525 19.86 11.49 -7.92
N LEU A 526 20.03 11.40 -6.60
CA LEU A 526 19.35 10.42 -5.75
C LEU A 526 17.83 10.62 -5.76
N VAL A 527 17.38 11.88 -5.60
CA VAL A 527 15.95 12.21 -5.72
C VAL A 527 15.43 11.85 -7.11
N SER A 528 16.09 12.31 -8.17
CA SER A 528 15.66 12.00 -9.55
C SER A 528 15.58 10.50 -9.81
N PHE A 529 16.55 9.73 -9.34
CA PHE A 529 16.55 8.27 -9.47
C PHE A 529 15.41 7.62 -8.69
N GLY A 530 15.15 8.09 -7.47
CA GLY A 530 14.06 7.61 -6.62
C GLY A 530 12.66 7.89 -7.16
N GLN A 531 12.50 8.94 -7.98
CA GLN A 531 11.21 9.31 -8.58
C GLN A 531 10.94 8.65 -9.93
N ASP A 532 11.98 8.17 -10.61
CA ASP A 532 11.82 7.54 -11.91
C ASP A 532 11.26 6.11 -11.74
N HIS A 533 9.96 5.97 -12.03
CA HIS A 533 9.19 4.73 -11.85
C HIS A 533 9.62 3.61 -12.79
N SER A 534 10.50 3.88 -13.77
CA SER A 534 11.15 2.82 -14.54
C SER A 534 12.22 2.07 -13.74
N ASN A 535 12.73 2.64 -12.64
CA ASN A 535 13.68 1.99 -11.75
C ASN A 535 13.00 1.04 -10.74
N PRO A 536 13.67 -0.07 -10.34
CA PRO A 536 13.14 -1.00 -9.34
C PRO A 536 12.74 -0.33 -8.03
N SER A 537 11.62 -0.75 -7.42
CA SER A 537 11.07 -0.14 -6.20
C SER A 537 12.05 -0.16 -5.01
N SER A 538 12.84 -1.23 -4.89
CA SER A 538 13.93 -1.38 -3.92
C SER A 538 14.99 -0.30 -4.10
N SER A 539 15.51 -0.14 -5.33
CA SER A 539 16.52 0.85 -5.69
C SER A 539 16.01 2.29 -5.52
N ARG A 540 14.74 2.55 -5.84
CA ARG A 540 14.10 3.85 -5.61
C ARG A 540 14.04 4.19 -4.12
N SER A 541 13.61 3.22 -3.31
CA SER A 541 13.54 3.36 -1.84
C SER A 541 14.92 3.59 -1.24
N TYR A 542 15.94 2.87 -1.71
CA TYR A 542 17.34 3.05 -1.31
C TYR A 542 17.82 4.48 -1.60
N ALA A 543 17.60 4.95 -2.83
CA ALA A 543 18.00 6.30 -3.25
C ALA A 543 17.30 7.39 -2.42
N ASN A 544 15.98 7.26 -2.21
CA ASN A 544 15.21 8.21 -1.39
C ASN A 544 15.65 8.22 0.08
N ALA A 545 16.02 7.07 0.65
CA ALA A 545 16.52 6.98 2.02
C ALA A 545 17.86 7.70 2.19
N ILE A 546 18.80 7.57 1.24
CA ILE A 546 20.06 8.33 1.29
C ILE A 546 19.82 9.81 1.01
N ALA A 547 18.95 10.14 0.05
CA ALA A 547 18.57 11.54 -0.20
C ALA A 547 18.01 12.20 1.06
N LEU A 548 17.20 11.49 1.85
CA LEU A 548 16.66 11.96 3.12
C LEU A 548 17.75 12.25 4.15
N GLU A 549 18.79 11.41 4.24
CA GLU A 549 19.94 11.67 5.12
C GLU A 549 20.71 12.93 4.70
N TYR A 550 20.86 13.17 3.40
CA TYR A 550 21.52 14.36 2.86
C TYR A 550 20.67 15.64 2.89
N ALA A 551 19.35 15.51 3.06
CA ALA A 551 18.42 16.63 3.00
C ALA A 551 18.32 17.44 4.30
N SER A 552 19.16 17.15 5.31
CA SER A 552 19.08 17.68 6.68
C SER A 552 18.91 19.21 6.79
N ASP A 553 19.41 20.00 5.82
CA ASP A 553 19.29 21.46 5.77
C ASP A 553 18.64 21.99 4.48
N ASN A 554 17.94 21.15 3.71
CA ASN A 554 17.34 21.50 2.42
C ASN A 554 15.82 21.32 2.45
N GLU A 555 15.09 22.40 2.76
CA GLU A 555 13.63 22.39 2.88
C GLU A 555 12.93 21.99 1.57
N ARG A 556 13.51 22.31 0.41
CA ARG A 556 12.94 21.95 -0.89
C ARG A 556 12.98 20.44 -1.11
N VAL A 557 14.13 19.82 -0.86
CA VAL A 557 14.29 18.36 -1.00
C VAL A 557 13.47 17.61 0.04
N LEU A 558 13.46 18.07 1.30
CA LEU A 558 12.64 17.47 2.34
C LEU A 558 11.16 17.52 2.00
N PHE A 559 10.66 18.65 1.49
CA PHE A 559 9.27 18.75 1.04
C PHE A 559 9.00 17.88 -0.19
N HIS A 560 9.93 17.82 -1.14
CA HIS A 560 9.77 16.96 -2.31
C HIS A 560 9.70 15.47 -1.95
N LEU A 561 10.59 15.00 -1.07
CA LEU A 561 10.55 13.64 -0.51
C LEU A 561 9.26 13.42 0.25
N PHE A 562 8.79 14.41 1.03
CA PHE A 562 7.53 14.33 1.75
C PHE A 562 6.32 14.13 0.83
N VAL A 563 6.21 14.88 -0.28
CA VAL A 563 5.06 14.78 -1.20
C VAL A 563 5.09 13.55 -2.10
N SER A 564 6.26 12.95 -2.31
CA SER A 564 6.44 11.77 -3.15
C SER A 564 6.44 10.45 -2.38
N SER A 565 6.37 10.52 -1.04
CA SER A 565 6.45 9.34 -0.18
C SER A 565 5.09 8.73 0.13
N GLU A 566 5.09 7.43 0.34
CA GLU A 566 3.94 6.71 0.91
C GLU A 566 3.68 7.12 2.36
N HIS A 567 2.42 6.99 2.80
CA HIS A 567 1.97 7.37 4.14
C HIS A 567 2.77 6.74 5.29
N SER A 568 3.36 5.56 5.10
CA SER A 568 4.14 4.82 6.09
C SER A 568 5.46 5.53 6.48
N ILE A 569 6.09 6.26 5.55
CA ILE A 569 7.41 6.90 5.74
C ILE A 569 7.27 8.39 6.10
N ILE A 570 6.09 8.98 5.90
CA ILE A 570 5.79 10.40 6.21
C ILE A 570 6.25 10.79 7.62
N LYS A 571 6.03 9.93 8.64
CA LYS A 571 6.45 10.21 10.02
C LYS A 571 7.97 10.30 10.17
N THR A 572 8.73 9.49 9.43
CA THR A 572 10.19 9.50 9.44
C THR A 572 10.71 10.79 8.81
N ILE A 573 10.13 11.21 7.68
CA ILE A 573 10.50 12.47 7.01
C ILE A 573 10.13 13.66 7.90
N PHE A 574 8.96 13.64 8.53
CA PHE A 574 8.53 14.70 9.44
C PHE A 574 9.53 14.92 10.58
N LYS A 575 10.09 13.84 11.18
CA LYS A 575 11.15 13.96 12.20
C LYS A 575 12.40 14.69 11.70
N LYS A 576 12.73 14.58 10.41
CA LYS A 576 13.85 15.30 9.77
C LYS A 576 13.48 16.75 9.40
N ILE A 577 12.19 17.06 9.25
CA ILE A 577 11.70 18.42 8.96
C ILE A 577 11.65 19.29 10.23
N VAL A 578 11.30 18.73 11.39
CA VAL A 578 11.16 19.47 12.66
C VAL A 578 12.38 20.36 12.98
N PRO A 579 13.64 19.90 12.83
CA PRO A 579 14.82 20.75 13.07
C PRO A 579 14.91 22.00 12.17
N VAL A 580 14.33 21.97 10.97
CA VAL A 580 14.35 23.08 10.00
C VAL A 580 12.99 23.77 9.85
N LYS A 581 12.13 23.67 10.88
CA LYS A 581 10.73 24.14 10.83
C LYS A 581 10.56 25.57 10.30
N ASP A 582 11.42 26.51 10.69
CA ASP A 582 11.22 27.93 10.36
C ASP A 582 11.50 28.20 8.87
N LYS A 583 12.56 27.57 8.33
CA LYS A 583 12.86 27.57 6.88
C LYS A 583 11.75 26.87 6.10
N MET A 584 11.28 25.72 6.59
CA MET A 584 10.20 24.96 5.97
C MET A 584 8.90 25.76 5.94
N ILE A 585 8.48 26.38 7.03
CA ILE A 585 7.27 27.23 7.07
C ILE A 585 7.37 28.36 6.04
N ALA A 586 8.50 29.06 5.98
CA ALA A 586 8.72 30.12 5.00
C ALA A 586 8.63 29.61 3.55
N TYR A 587 9.21 28.43 3.27
CA TYR A 587 9.12 27.78 1.97
C TYR A 587 7.68 27.38 1.62
N LEU A 588 6.94 26.75 2.55
CA LEU A 588 5.57 26.31 2.32
C LEU A 588 4.62 27.50 2.06
N LYS A 589 4.84 28.66 2.71
CA LYS A 589 4.07 29.89 2.42
C LYS A 589 4.27 30.35 0.98
N ARG A 590 5.53 30.41 0.52
CA ARG A 590 5.87 30.74 -0.86
C ARG A 590 5.28 29.74 -1.84
N PHE A 591 5.45 28.44 -1.58
CA PHE A 591 4.93 27.36 -2.41
C PHE A 591 3.41 27.43 -2.59
N ARG A 592 2.65 27.64 -1.51
CA ARG A 592 1.18 27.74 -1.56
C ARG A 592 0.70 28.99 -2.31
N SER A 593 1.46 30.08 -2.27
CA SER A 593 1.16 31.31 -3.00
C SER A 593 1.59 31.30 -4.48
N ALA A 594 2.43 30.34 -4.88
CA ALA A 594 2.99 30.28 -6.22
C ALA A 594 1.92 29.85 -7.25
N VAL A 595 1.91 30.54 -8.39
CA VAL A 595 1.12 30.13 -9.56
C VAL A 595 1.97 29.14 -10.35
N VAL A 596 1.61 27.86 -10.29
CA VAL A 596 2.28 26.82 -11.07
C VAL A 596 1.73 26.88 -12.50
N PRO A 597 2.56 27.08 -13.54
CA PRO A 597 2.14 26.92 -14.92
C PRO A 597 1.79 25.44 -15.14
N VAL A 598 0.52 25.16 -15.41
CA VAL A 598 0.02 23.80 -15.62
C VAL A 598 -0.07 23.53 -17.11
N THR A 599 0.59 22.48 -17.58
CA THR A 599 0.61 22.09 -19.00
C THR A 599 -0.36 20.95 -19.34
N SER A 600 -0.84 20.21 -18.34
CA SER A 600 -1.84 19.13 -18.51
C SER A 600 -2.87 19.06 -17.36
N PRO A 601 -4.07 18.46 -17.60
CA PRO A 601 -5.05 18.24 -16.54
C PRO A 601 -4.50 17.48 -15.32
N GLN A 602 -3.66 16.46 -15.53
CA GLN A 602 -3.06 15.68 -14.45
C GLN A 602 -2.10 16.51 -13.58
N GLU A 603 -1.34 17.42 -14.18
CA GLU A 603 -0.48 18.33 -13.41
C GLU A 603 -1.27 19.28 -12.52
N LYS A 604 -2.47 19.69 -12.97
CA LYS A 604 -3.39 20.50 -12.16
C LYS A 604 -3.77 19.75 -10.88
N VAL A 605 -4.17 18.49 -11.03
CA VAL A 605 -4.56 17.63 -9.92
C VAL A 605 -3.39 17.43 -8.96
N ASN A 606 -2.22 17.10 -9.49
CA ASN A 606 -1.00 16.91 -8.69
C ASN A 606 -0.60 18.20 -7.94
N ALA A 607 -0.80 19.38 -8.53
CA ALA A 607 -0.56 20.65 -7.87
C ALA A 607 -1.50 20.88 -6.68
N GLU A 608 -2.79 20.58 -6.81
CA GLU A 608 -3.76 20.68 -5.71
C GLU A 608 -3.47 19.67 -4.59
N ILE A 609 -3.13 18.42 -4.93
CA ILE A 609 -2.70 17.43 -3.92
C ILE A 609 -1.50 17.98 -3.13
N ARG A 610 -0.47 18.50 -3.81
CA ARG A 610 0.71 19.08 -3.14
C ARG A 610 0.37 20.30 -2.29
N LYS A 611 -0.58 21.15 -2.70
CA LYS A 611 -1.05 22.29 -1.88
C LYS A 611 -1.72 21.81 -0.58
N GLY A 612 -2.56 20.78 -0.65
CA GLY A 612 -3.16 20.16 0.54
C GLY A 612 -2.12 19.55 1.47
N MET A 613 -1.12 18.86 0.91
CA MET A 613 0.02 18.32 1.68
C MET A 613 0.86 19.41 2.35
N ALA A 614 1.14 20.51 1.64
CA ALA A 614 1.86 21.67 2.17
C ALA A 614 1.13 22.30 3.36
N ALA A 615 -0.18 22.53 3.23
CA ALA A 615 -0.99 23.11 4.31
C ALA A 615 -1.05 22.19 5.54
N SER A 616 -1.14 20.86 5.32
CA SER A 616 -1.10 19.87 6.41
C SER A 616 0.22 19.91 7.17
N LEU A 617 1.33 20.01 6.43
CA LEU A 617 2.66 20.12 7.02
C LEU A 617 2.84 21.43 7.78
N GLN A 618 2.34 22.56 7.27
CA GLN A 618 2.33 23.83 8.00
C GLN A 618 1.61 23.72 9.35
N LEU A 619 0.43 23.10 9.37
CA LEU A 619 -0.33 22.89 10.60
C LEU A 619 0.42 21.99 11.59
N ALA A 620 1.06 20.92 11.10
CA ALA A 620 1.87 20.04 11.92
C ALA A 620 3.11 20.73 12.52
N LEU A 621 3.62 21.76 11.84
CA LEU A 621 4.71 22.60 12.34
C LEU A 621 4.23 23.77 13.22
N GLY A 622 2.92 23.87 13.48
CA GLY A 622 2.32 24.89 14.35
C GLY A 622 1.98 26.22 13.69
N ASP A 623 2.01 26.30 12.35
CA ASP A 623 1.64 27.51 11.61
C ASP A 623 0.13 27.52 11.27
N ALA A 624 -0.62 28.41 11.93
CA ALA A 624 -2.07 28.51 11.80
C ALA A 624 -2.54 29.00 10.41
N GLU A 625 -1.66 29.61 9.60
CA GLU A 625 -2.01 29.99 8.21
C GLU A 625 -2.36 28.77 7.34
N GLY A 626 -1.94 27.56 7.74
CA GLY A 626 -2.35 26.30 7.12
C GLY A 626 -3.88 26.11 7.09
N PHE A 627 -4.62 26.67 8.05
CA PHE A 627 -6.08 26.49 8.14
C PHE A 627 -6.85 27.11 6.97
N SER A 628 -6.26 28.08 6.26
CA SER A 628 -6.89 28.69 5.07
C SER A 628 -7.23 27.69 3.97
N ILE A 629 -6.60 26.50 3.95
CA ILE A 629 -6.90 25.45 2.96
C ILE A 629 -8.28 24.81 3.14
N PHE A 630 -8.90 24.95 4.32
CA PHE A 630 -10.21 24.36 4.62
C PHE A 630 -11.39 25.20 4.11
N ALA A 631 -11.13 26.38 3.56
CA ALA A 631 -12.15 27.21 2.93
C ALA A 631 -12.79 26.49 1.72
N ASN A 632 -14.06 26.82 1.45
CA ASN A 632 -14.79 26.28 0.31
C ASN A 632 -14.11 26.69 -1.01
N SER A 633 -14.04 25.74 -1.94
CA SER A 633 -13.43 25.90 -3.26
C SER A 633 -14.20 25.08 -4.29
N SER A 634 -14.23 25.54 -5.55
CA SER A 634 -14.78 24.74 -6.65
C SER A 634 -13.96 23.47 -6.92
N ASP A 635 -12.71 23.43 -6.44
CA ASP A 635 -11.86 22.25 -6.40
C ASP A 635 -11.54 21.90 -4.95
N ALA A 636 -12.13 20.80 -4.46
CA ALA A 636 -11.98 20.35 -3.08
C ALA A 636 -10.71 19.50 -2.85
N THR A 637 -9.91 19.21 -3.88
CA THR A 637 -8.78 18.26 -3.80
C THR A 637 -7.79 18.62 -2.69
N SER A 638 -7.34 19.89 -2.66
CA SER A 638 -6.45 20.40 -1.62
C SER A 638 -7.02 20.27 -0.20
N ARG A 639 -8.31 20.59 -0.05
CA ARG A 639 -9.01 20.60 1.24
C ARG A 639 -9.19 19.19 1.78
N SER A 640 -9.67 18.27 0.96
CA SER A 640 -9.86 16.87 1.37
C SER A 640 -8.50 16.24 1.70
N GLN A 641 -7.46 16.52 0.90
CA GLN A 641 -6.11 16.04 1.17
C GLN A 641 -5.64 16.49 2.56
N ALA A 642 -5.92 17.74 2.93
CA ALA A 642 -5.62 18.25 4.25
C ALA A 642 -6.44 17.57 5.37
N GLN A 643 -7.74 17.34 5.18
CA GLN A 643 -8.58 16.62 6.16
C GLN A 643 -8.06 15.22 6.50
N THR A 644 -7.39 14.58 5.54
CA THR A 644 -6.87 13.22 5.70
C THR A 644 -5.49 13.22 6.35
N LEU A 645 -4.59 14.08 5.87
CA LEU A 645 -3.18 13.98 6.21
C LEU A 645 -2.84 14.55 7.60
N ILE A 646 -3.59 15.53 8.10
CA ILE A 646 -3.33 16.13 9.42
C ILE A 646 -3.31 15.09 10.56
N GLY A 647 -4.09 14.01 10.42
CA GLY A 647 -4.11 12.91 11.38
C GLY A 647 -2.80 12.13 11.43
N ALA A 648 -2.26 11.82 10.25
CA ALA A 648 -1.00 11.08 10.14
C ALA A 648 0.21 11.91 10.61
N LEU A 649 0.14 13.24 10.51
CA LEU A 649 1.19 14.17 10.94
C LEU A 649 1.14 14.52 12.43
N GLY A 650 0.10 14.09 13.16
CA GLY A 650 -0.02 14.37 14.59
C GLY A 650 -0.37 15.82 14.92
N VAL A 651 -1.18 16.48 14.05
CA VAL A 651 -1.70 17.82 14.38
C VAL A 651 -2.57 17.72 15.64
N SER A 652 -2.39 18.67 16.56
CA SER A 652 -3.09 18.67 17.86
C SER A 652 -4.61 18.76 17.68
N ALA A 653 -5.33 17.78 18.25
CA ALA A 653 -6.79 17.77 18.27
C ALA A 653 -7.37 18.99 19.04
N GLN A 654 -6.67 19.43 20.09
CA GLN A 654 -7.05 20.62 20.85
C GLN A 654 -6.93 21.91 20.01
N MET A 655 -5.86 22.04 19.22
CA MET A 655 -5.69 23.18 18.30
C MET A 655 -6.81 23.22 17.25
N LEU A 656 -7.23 22.06 16.72
CA LEU A 656 -8.38 21.98 15.81
C LEU A 656 -9.67 22.38 16.52
N PHE A 657 -9.91 21.89 17.73
CA PHE A 657 -11.12 22.23 18.49
C PHE A 657 -11.23 23.73 18.76
N GLU A 658 -10.13 24.38 19.19
CA GLU A 658 -10.09 25.83 19.40
C GLU A 658 -10.34 26.61 18.10
N LYS A 659 -9.82 26.12 16.97
CA LYS A 659 -10.09 26.71 15.66
C LYS A 659 -11.57 26.54 15.28
N ILE A 660 -12.19 25.38 15.54
CA ILE A 660 -13.63 25.13 15.31
C ILE A 660 -14.51 26.08 16.14
N GLN A 661 -14.09 26.44 17.35
CA GLN A 661 -14.84 27.37 18.19
C GLN A 661 -14.84 28.81 17.67
N LYS A 662 -13.75 29.22 17.01
CA LYS A 662 -13.56 30.59 16.53
C LYS A 662 -13.92 30.78 15.06
N GLU A 663 -14.10 29.69 14.31
CA GLU A 663 -14.38 29.74 12.88
C GLU A 663 -15.80 30.24 12.60
N THR A 664 -15.90 31.27 11.77
CA THR A 664 -17.17 31.91 11.40
C THR A 664 -17.68 31.42 10.06
N ASP A 665 -16.79 31.01 9.15
CA ASP A 665 -17.20 30.41 7.88
C ASP A 665 -17.72 28.99 8.11
N LEU A 666 -19.00 28.78 7.79
CA LEU A 666 -19.71 27.55 8.16
C LEU A 666 -19.19 26.32 7.40
N GLY A 667 -18.83 26.49 6.12
CA GLY A 667 -18.21 25.42 5.31
C GLY A 667 -16.86 25.01 5.87
N THR A 668 -16.00 26.00 6.19
CA THR A 668 -14.71 25.78 6.84
C THR A 668 -14.88 25.11 8.21
N ARG A 669 -15.84 25.57 9.01
CA ARG A 669 -16.11 24.99 10.34
C ARG A 669 -16.55 23.53 10.24
N ALA A 670 -17.45 23.21 9.32
CA ALA A 670 -17.84 21.83 9.03
C ALA A 670 -16.65 20.99 8.55
N ALA A 671 -15.80 21.55 7.68
CA ALA A 671 -14.57 20.91 7.22
C ALA A 671 -13.64 20.52 8.36
N LEU A 672 -13.46 21.43 9.33
CA LEU A 672 -12.60 21.23 10.49
C LEU A 672 -13.18 20.19 11.44
N VAL A 673 -14.51 20.14 11.62
CA VAL A 673 -15.18 19.07 12.38
C VAL A 673 -14.90 17.71 11.74
N LEU A 674 -15.02 17.59 10.41
CA LEU A 674 -14.71 16.35 9.69
C LEU A 674 -13.22 15.98 9.77
N ALA A 675 -12.33 16.97 9.79
CA ALA A 675 -10.89 16.79 9.96
C ALA A 675 -10.55 16.29 11.38
N LEU A 676 -11.20 16.86 12.41
CA LEU A 676 -11.04 16.47 13.81
C LEU A 676 -11.41 14.99 14.02
N GLY A 677 -12.48 14.50 13.39
CA GLY A 677 -12.84 13.07 13.47
C GLY A 677 -11.85 12.12 12.80
N GLY A 678 -10.88 12.62 12.02
CA GLY A 678 -9.76 11.85 11.48
C GLY A 678 -8.62 11.61 12.49
N LEU A 679 -8.63 12.29 13.64
CA LEU A 679 -7.60 12.19 14.67
C LEU A 679 -7.91 11.09 15.70
N SER A 680 -6.86 10.62 16.38
CA SER A 680 -7.01 9.78 17.58
C SER A 680 -7.40 10.64 18.79
N PHE A 681 -8.37 10.16 19.57
CA PHE A 681 -8.79 10.81 20.82
C PHE A 681 -8.27 10.09 22.08
N GLU A 682 -7.36 9.14 21.94
CA GLU A 682 -6.83 8.33 23.05
C GLU A 682 -6.11 9.19 24.10
N GLU A 683 -5.37 10.21 23.65
CA GLU A 683 -4.56 11.09 24.51
C GLU A 683 -5.38 12.22 25.16
N ILE A 684 -6.67 12.35 24.84
CA ILE A 684 -7.53 13.42 25.35
C ILE A 684 -8.17 12.98 26.68
N SER A 685 -8.04 13.79 27.72
CA SER A 685 -8.67 13.51 29.02
C SER A 685 -10.20 13.44 28.91
N GLU A 686 -10.83 12.62 29.75
CA GLU A 686 -12.30 12.48 29.76
C GLU A 686 -13.03 13.78 30.09
N ALA A 687 -12.41 14.67 30.87
CA ALA A 687 -12.96 15.99 31.15
C ALA A 687 -13.06 16.86 29.89
N ILE A 688 -12.00 16.87 29.06
CA ILE A 688 -11.99 17.60 27.78
C ILE A 688 -12.95 16.95 26.79
N LYS A 689 -12.97 15.62 26.69
CA LYS A 689 -13.94 14.90 25.84
C LYS A 689 -15.39 15.24 26.22
N LYS A 690 -15.69 15.35 27.52
CA LYS A 690 -17.01 15.77 27.99
C LYS A 690 -17.35 17.19 27.52
N GLN A 691 -16.42 18.14 27.66
CA GLN A 691 -16.62 19.50 27.16
C GLN A 691 -16.90 19.52 25.64
N TRP A 692 -16.18 18.71 24.87
CA TRP A 692 -16.39 18.61 23.41
C TRP A 692 -17.74 18.00 23.06
N LYS A 693 -18.13 16.94 23.78
CA LYS A 693 -19.43 16.28 23.65
C LYS A 693 -20.57 17.26 23.90
N ASP A 694 -20.52 18.00 25.01
CA ASP A 694 -21.55 18.97 25.39
C ASP A 694 -21.64 20.10 24.34
N TYR A 695 -20.50 20.63 23.90
CA TYR A 695 -20.44 21.68 22.89
C TYR A 695 -20.96 21.23 21.51
N PHE A 696 -20.57 20.04 21.04
CA PHE A 696 -21.02 19.53 19.75
C PHE A 696 -22.49 19.12 19.76
N LEU A 697 -23.00 18.62 20.88
CA LEU A 697 -24.41 18.27 21.00
C LEU A 697 -25.31 19.53 20.97
N ASP A 698 -24.93 20.60 21.68
CA ASP A 698 -25.63 21.89 21.61
C ASP A 698 -25.67 22.44 20.17
N LEU A 699 -24.53 22.43 19.47
CA LEU A 699 -24.48 22.87 18.06
C LEU A 699 -25.32 21.97 17.15
N TYR A 700 -25.30 20.66 17.35
CA TYR A 700 -26.07 19.70 16.56
C TYR A 700 -27.58 19.96 16.68
N GLU A 701 -28.04 20.29 17.88
CA GLU A 701 -29.44 20.61 18.16
C GLU A 701 -29.82 21.98 17.57
N ASN A 702 -29.01 23.01 17.80
CA ASN A 702 -29.48 24.40 17.67
C ASN A 702 -29.03 25.08 16.38
N HIS A 703 -27.92 24.65 15.76
CA HIS A 703 -27.33 25.38 14.63
C HIS A 703 -28.13 25.21 13.31
N PRO A 704 -28.39 26.30 12.55
CA PRO A 704 -29.27 26.23 11.37
C PRO A 704 -28.64 25.64 10.11
N ASP A 705 -27.32 25.56 10.04
CA ASP A 705 -26.57 25.08 8.86
C ASP A 705 -26.61 23.56 8.70
N SER A 706 -26.93 23.07 7.50
CA SER A 706 -27.06 21.63 7.22
C SER A 706 -25.73 20.92 7.08
N GLY A 707 -24.71 21.55 6.48
CA GLY A 707 -23.37 20.99 6.34
C GLY A 707 -22.73 20.73 7.71
N LEU A 708 -22.80 21.72 8.59
CA LEU A 708 -22.34 21.61 9.97
C LEU A 708 -23.17 20.60 10.77
N HIS A 709 -24.50 20.62 10.66
CA HIS A 709 -25.36 19.65 11.33
C HIS A 709 -24.99 18.20 10.96
N SER A 710 -24.76 17.92 9.67
CA SER A 710 -24.34 16.59 9.21
C SER A 710 -22.92 16.23 9.64
N ALA A 711 -21.97 17.18 9.63
CA ALA A 711 -20.63 16.93 10.14
C ALA A 711 -20.64 16.59 11.64
N LEU A 712 -21.51 17.26 12.41
CA LEU A 712 -21.74 16.97 13.82
C LEU A 712 -22.44 15.61 14.02
N ASP A 713 -23.46 15.28 13.22
CA ASP A 713 -24.11 13.96 13.24
C ASP A 713 -23.07 12.84 13.10
N TRP A 714 -22.16 13.01 12.14
CA TRP A 714 -21.09 12.04 11.88
C TRP A 714 -20.12 11.92 13.05
N ILE A 715 -19.52 13.02 13.54
CA ILE A 715 -18.51 12.94 14.61
C ILE A 715 -19.13 12.46 15.94
N LEU A 716 -20.35 12.88 16.27
CA LEU A 716 -21.06 12.48 17.49
C LEU A 716 -21.33 10.98 17.49
N ARG A 717 -21.81 10.43 16.37
CA ARG A 717 -22.11 9.00 16.24
C ARG A 717 -20.84 8.16 16.12
N GLN A 718 -19.94 8.52 15.21
CA GLN A 718 -18.82 7.68 14.78
C GLN A 718 -17.57 7.79 15.65
N LYS A 719 -17.40 8.90 16.38
CA LYS A 719 -16.18 9.17 17.14
C LYS A 719 -16.41 9.40 18.63
N LEU A 720 -17.58 9.94 19.01
CA LEU A 720 -17.88 10.29 20.40
C LEU A 720 -18.90 9.37 21.09
N GLY A 721 -19.50 8.42 20.34
CA GLY A 721 -20.42 7.42 20.89
C GLY A 721 -21.75 7.99 21.37
N LEU A 722 -22.19 9.12 20.82
CA LEU A 722 -23.41 9.84 21.23
C LEU A 722 -24.62 9.59 20.32
N GLY A 723 -24.66 8.47 19.59
CA GLY A 723 -25.78 8.15 18.70
C GLY A 723 -27.15 8.14 19.39
N ALA A 724 -27.26 7.54 20.58
CA ALA A 724 -28.50 7.54 21.35
C ALA A 724 -28.95 8.94 21.80
N ALA A 725 -28.01 9.85 22.05
CA ALA A 725 -28.31 11.24 22.37
C ALA A 725 -28.85 11.98 21.13
N CYS A 726 -28.21 11.80 19.97
CA CYS A 726 -28.73 12.32 18.70
C CYS A 726 -30.15 11.79 18.41
N ASP A 727 -30.39 10.48 18.60
CA ASP A 727 -31.72 9.88 18.38
C ASP A 727 -32.76 10.42 19.37
N LYS A 728 -32.37 10.75 20.61
CA LYS A 728 -33.23 11.43 21.58
C LYS A 728 -33.60 12.84 21.11
N CYS A 729 -32.63 13.61 20.62
CA CYS A 729 -32.87 14.95 20.06
C CYS A 729 -33.88 14.93 18.91
N ILE A 730 -33.85 13.87 18.09
CA ILE A 730 -34.80 13.67 16.98
C ILE A 730 -36.20 13.39 17.52
N ARG A 731 -36.34 12.50 18.52
CA ARG A 731 -37.63 12.12 19.11
C ARG A 731 -38.31 13.25 19.90
N ASP A 732 -37.52 14.02 20.66
CA ASP A 732 -38.05 15.07 21.54
C ASP A 732 -38.54 16.31 20.76
N ARG A 733 -38.32 16.37 19.43
CA ARG A 733 -38.85 17.43 18.57
C ARG A 733 -40.27 17.14 18.11
N GLU A 734 -41.25 17.50 18.94
CA GLU A 734 -42.63 17.66 18.53
C GLU A 734 -42.86 19.06 17.92
N GLN A 735 -43.04 19.16 16.59
CA GLN A 735 -43.69 20.25 15.82
C GLN A 735 -43.60 21.71 16.35
N VAL A 736 -42.53 22.12 17.03
CA VAL A 736 -42.34 23.52 17.40
C VAL A 736 -41.89 24.29 16.16
N SER A 737 -42.53 25.43 15.93
CA SER A 737 -42.13 26.46 14.97
C SER A 737 -40.69 26.92 15.27
N GLU A 738 -39.70 26.21 14.75
CA GLU A 738 -38.29 26.57 14.88
C GLU A 738 -37.91 27.67 13.87
N PRO A 739 -36.88 28.49 14.17
CA PRO A 739 -36.30 29.44 13.23
C PRO A 739 -35.86 28.75 11.93
N ALA A 740 -35.58 29.53 10.87
CA ALA A 740 -35.23 29.05 9.53
C ALA A 740 -33.93 28.22 9.50
N LYS A 741 -33.99 26.97 9.96
CA LYS A 741 -32.94 25.96 9.78
C LYS A 741 -33.02 25.48 8.33
N ASN A 742 -31.84 25.28 7.73
CA ASN A 742 -31.73 24.68 6.40
C ASN A 742 -31.86 23.14 6.45
N TRP A 743 -32.38 22.60 7.55
CA TRP A 743 -32.67 21.18 7.71
C TRP A 743 -33.88 20.97 8.64
N ARG A 744 -34.57 19.83 8.50
CA ARG A 744 -35.72 19.45 9.33
C ARG A 744 -35.92 17.94 9.38
N PHE A 745 -36.57 17.45 10.43
CA PHE A 745 -37.01 16.06 10.51
C PHE A 745 -38.48 15.90 10.10
N ASN A 746 -38.82 14.78 9.47
CA ASN A 746 -40.20 14.36 9.29
C ASN A 746 -40.66 13.45 10.46
N PHE A 747 -41.92 13.01 10.44
CA PHE A 747 -42.46 12.15 11.49
C PHE A 747 -41.79 10.75 11.59
N LEU A 748 -41.06 10.31 10.54
CA LEU A 748 -40.28 9.08 10.54
C LEU A 748 -38.85 9.27 11.08
N GLY A 749 -38.47 10.49 11.48
CA GLY A 749 -37.10 10.82 11.88
C GLY A 749 -36.13 10.97 10.71
N GLN A 750 -36.62 11.06 9.47
CA GLN A 750 -35.77 11.36 8.30
C GLN A 750 -35.40 12.84 8.30
N CYS A 751 -34.10 13.14 8.29
CA CYS A 751 -33.61 14.51 8.09
C CYS A 751 -33.70 14.90 6.61
N PHE A 752 -34.20 16.10 6.35
CA PHE A 752 -34.25 16.74 5.04
C PHE A 752 -33.41 18.00 5.07
N ILE A 753 -32.61 18.20 4.02
CA ILE A 753 -31.85 19.42 3.80
C ILE A 753 -32.63 20.31 2.84
N ASN A 754 -32.85 21.56 3.23
CA ASN A 754 -33.55 22.57 2.44
C ASN A 754 -32.54 23.31 1.56
N ILE A 755 -32.75 23.26 0.25
CA ILE A 755 -32.01 24.02 -0.75
C ILE A 755 -32.86 25.20 -1.18
N ASN A 756 -32.38 26.41 -0.87
CA ASN A 756 -33.04 27.65 -1.23
C ASN A 756 -32.71 28.00 -2.69
N GLY A 757 -33.72 27.99 -3.56
CA GLY A 757 -33.61 28.33 -4.97
C GLY A 757 -33.84 29.82 -5.25
N PRO A 758 -33.63 30.28 -6.50
CA PRO A 758 -33.18 29.48 -7.64
C PRO A 758 -31.68 29.10 -7.53
N VAL A 759 -31.31 27.92 -8.04
CA VAL A 759 -29.90 27.49 -8.12
C VAL A 759 -29.50 27.21 -9.57
N GLN A 760 -28.32 27.69 -9.97
CA GLN A 760 -27.73 27.45 -11.29
C GLN A 760 -26.38 26.78 -11.13
N PHE A 761 -26.13 25.74 -11.93
CA PHE A 761 -24.86 25.01 -11.91
C PHE A 761 -24.56 24.35 -13.27
N LEU A 762 -23.32 23.89 -13.43
CA LEU A 762 -22.91 23.07 -14.56
C LEU A 762 -23.16 21.59 -14.24
N MET A 763 -24.02 20.97 -15.03
CA MET A 763 -24.40 19.56 -14.92
C MET A 763 -23.68 18.74 -16.01
N GLY A 764 -23.21 17.54 -15.66
CA GLY A 764 -22.38 16.69 -16.52
C GLY A 764 -20.86 16.87 -16.30
N SER A 765 -20.03 16.20 -17.11
CA SER A 765 -18.57 16.23 -17.00
C SER A 765 -17.94 16.96 -18.19
N PRO A 766 -16.79 17.65 -18.04
CA PRO A 766 -16.05 18.25 -19.15
C PRO A 766 -15.37 17.18 -20.03
N LYS A 767 -14.94 17.52 -21.25
CA LYS A 767 -14.50 16.51 -22.25
C LYS A 767 -13.18 15.83 -21.89
N ASP A 768 -12.37 16.50 -21.10
CA ASP A 768 -11.06 16.11 -20.62
C ASP A 768 -11.11 15.44 -19.23
N GLU A 769 -12.30 15.25 -18.65
CA GLU A 769 -12.44 14.47 -17.40
C GLU A 769 -12.09 13.00 -17.63
N LEU A 770 -11.18 12.47 -16.82
CA LEU A 770 -10.82 11.05 -16.81
C LEU A 770 -12.05 10.19 -16.48
N ASP A 771 -12.15 9.02 -17.12
CA ASP A 771 -13.23 8.04 -16.93
C ASP A 771 -14.65 8.55 -17.26
N ARG A 772 -14.74 9.69 -17.95
CA ARG A 772 -16.00 10.19 -18.51
C ARG A 772 -16.61 9.20 -19.51
N VAL A 773 -17.94 9.09 -19.48
CA VAL A 773 -18.73 8.41 -20.54
C VAL A 773 -19.50 9.40 -21.43
N GLU A 774 -19.89 8.96 -22.63
CA GLU A 774 -20.45 9.84 -23.67
C GLU A 774 -21.74 10.56 -23.27
N ASN A 775 -22.58 9.94 -22.43
CA ASN A 775 -23.89 10.46 -22.03
C ASN A 775 -23.85 11.52 -20.89
N GLU A 776 -22.65 11.99 -20.51
CA GLU A 776 -22.42 12.98 -19.43
C GLU A 776 -22.11 14.38 -19.96
N LYS A 777 -22.73 14.80 -21.06
CA LYS A 777 -22.46 16.11 -21.67
C LYS A 777 -22.61 17.27 -20.66
N LEU A 778 -21.55 18.07 -20.51
CA LEU A 778 -21.58 19.30 -19.71
C LEU A 778 -22.54 20.34 -20.31
N HIS A 779 -23.44 20.87 -19.49
CA HIS A 779 -24.38 21.93 -19.86
C HIS A 779 -24.80 22.76 -18.64
N GLU A 780 -25.33 23.96 -18.88
CA GLU A 780 -25.88 24.80 -17.83
C GLU A 780 -27.31 24.36 -17.47
N THR A 781 -27.57 24.29 -16.16
CA THR A 781 -28.87 23.88 -15.62
C THR A 781 -29.35 24.84 -14.55
N LEU A 782 -30.61 25.28 -14.65
CA LEU A 782 -31.31 26.13 -13.68
C LEU A 782 -32.44 25.34 -13.00
N ILE A 783 -32.41 25.28 -11.68
CA ILE A 783 -33.51 24.81 -10.83
C ILE A 783 -34.17 26.06 -10.22
N PRO A 784 -35.35 26.49 -10.71
CA PRO A 784 -35.93 27.78 -10.34
C PRO A 784 -36.64 27.78 -8.98
N ARG A 785 -36.77 26.61 -8.35
CA ARG A 785 -37.56 26.37 -7.13
C ARG A 785 -36.68 26.04 -5.94
N SER A 786 -37.16 26.37 -4.74
CA SER A 786 -36.63 25.78 -3.51
C SER A 786 -37.15 24.37 -3.32
N PHE A 787 -36.31 23.47 -2.83
CA PHE A 787 -36.68 22.07 -2.60
C PHE A 787 -35.96 21.53 -1.36
N ALA A 788 -36.46 20.42 -0.83
CA ALA A 788 -35.79 19.66 0.21
C ALA A 788 -35.48 18.26 -0.29
N LEU A 789 -34.34 17.69 0.11
CA LEU A 789 -33.90 16.34 -0.21
C LEU A 789 -33.50 15.60 1.07
N SER A 790 -33.80 14.31 1.17
CA SER A 790 -33.42 13.51 2.33
C SER A 790 -31.89 13.40 2.46
N GLN A 791 -31.40 13.69 3.67
CA GLN A 791 -29.98 13.70 4.05
C GLN A 791 -29.33 12.33 3.84
N LYS A 792 -30.10 11.25 4.02
CA LYS A 792 -29.71 9.84 3.87
C LYS A 792 -30.66 9.11 2.89
N LEU A 793 -30.24 7.93 2.43
CA LEU A 793 -31.12 6.98 1.71
C LEU A 793 -32.25 6.51 2.63
N VAL A 794 -33.39 6.11 2.05
CA VAL A 794 -34.47 5.48 2.82
C VAL A 794 -33.98 4.15 3.39
N THR A 795 -34.18 3.91 4.68
CA THR A 795 -33.72 2.68 5.34
C THR A 795 -34.74 1.55 5.24
N VAL A 796 -34.29 0.31 5.48
CA VAL A 796 -35.17 -0.86 5.56
C VAL A 796 -36.23 -0.67 6.63
N GLU A 797 -35.89 -0.14 7.81
CA GLU A 797 -36.87 0.15 8.87
C GLU A 797 -37.94 1.15 8.42
N GLN A 798 -37.54 2.22 7.74
CA GLN A 798 -38.48 3.24 7.24
C GLN A 798 -39.39 2.67 6.15
N TYR A 799 -38.86 1.79 5.30
CA TYR A 799 -39.64 1.15 4.24
C TYR A 799 -40.59 0.07 4.77
N LEU A 800 -40.23 -0.67 5.83
CA LEU A 800 -41.10 -1.65 6.47
C LEU A 800 -42.35 -1.02 7.11
N LYS A 801 -42.31 0.26 7.48
CA LYS A 801 -43.50 1.00 7.94
C LYS A 801 -44.51 1.22 6.81
N PHE A 802 -44.05 1.31 5.57
CA PHE A 802 -44.89 1.39 4.37
C PHE A 802 -45.36 0.01 3.93
N ASN A 803 -44.44 -0.95 3.81
CA ASN A 803 -44.74 -2.31 3.39
C ASN A 803 -44.19 -3.32 4.40
N PRO A 804 -44.97 -3.72 5.43
CA PRO A 804 -44.54 -4.68 6.44
C PRO A 804 -44.24 -6.09 5.89
N SER A 805 -44.76 -6.41 4.70
CA SER A 805 -44.54 -7.69 4.03
C SER A 805 -43.23 -7.74 3.23
N PHE A 806 -42.52 -6.61 3.11
CA PHE A 806 -41.27 -6.53 2.38
C PHE A 806 -40.23 -7.47 2.99
N GLN A 807 -39.69 -8.37 2.16
CA GLN A 807 -38.59 -9.24 2.54
C GLN A 807 -37.29 -8.67 1.99
N ALA A 808 -36.45 -8.19 2.88
CA ALA A 808 -35.14 -7.70 2.49
C ALA A 808 -34.30 -8.86 1.92
N GLY A 809 -33.63 -8.64 0.78
CA GLY A 809 -32.80 -9.66 0.13
C GLY A 809 -31.66 -10.17 1.03
N ARG A 810 -30.97 -11.25 0.59
CA ARG A 810 -29.95 -11.98 1.41
C ARG A 810 -28.86 -11.09 2.04
N ASN A 811 -28.58 -9.92 1.47
CA ASN A 811 -27.58 -8.96 1.95
C ASN A 811 -28.10 -7.93 2.99
N ASN A 812 -29.42 -7.89 3.26
CA ASN A 812 -30.07 -6.90 4.14
C ASN A 812 -30.62 -7.49 5.45
N ILE A 813 -30.35 -8.76 5.75
CA ILE A 813 -31.15 -9.56 6.69
C ILE A 813 -31.10 -9.08 8.17
N LYS A 814 -30.23 -8.13 8.60
CA LYS A 814 -30.06 -7.85 10.05
C LYS A 814 -29.82 -6.41 10.52
N VAL A 815 -29.88 -5.35 9.69
CA VAL A 815 -29.62 -3.98 10.21
C VAL A 815 -30.70 -3.01 9.76
N ALA A 816 -31.51 -2.54 10.71
CA ALA A 816 -32.61 -1.58 10.51
C ALA A 816 -32.18 -0.32 9.72
N ASP A 817 -30.93 0.12 9.93
CA ASP A 817 -30.32 1.31 9.35
C ASP A 817 -29.72 1.11 7.95
N ASN A 818 -29.72 -0.10 7.40
CA ASN A 818 -29.27 -0.33 6.03
C ASN A 818 -30.22 0.37 5.05
N PRO A 819 -29.72 0.87 3.90
CA PRO A 819 -30.58 1.43 2.89
C PRO A 819 -31.45 0.33 2.26
N VAL A 820 -32.71 0.67 1.96
CA VAL A 820 -33.61 -0.26 1.27
C VAL A 820 -33.17 -0.42 -0.18
N ALA A 821 -32.95 -1.67 -0.58
CA ALA A 821 -32.47 -2.06 -1.91
C ALA A 821 -33.45 -3.02 -2.58
N GLY A 822 -33.28 -3.26 -3.88
CA GLY A 822 -34.19 -4.13 -4.64
C GLY A 822 -35.57 -3.52 -4.84
N ILE A 823 -35.67 -2.19 -4.83
CA ILE A 823 -36.92 -1.45 -4.99
C ILE A 823 -37.03 -0.94 -6.43
N SER A 824 -38.18 -1.19 -7.07
CA SER A 824 -38.48 -0.65 -8.40
C SER A 824 -38.81 0.84 -8.33
N TRP A 825 -38.78 1.53 -9.46
CA TRP A 825 -39.13 2.95 -9.49
C TRP A 825 -40.58 3.18 -9.05
N TYR A 826 -41.50 2.30 -9.44
CA TYR A 826 -42.92 2.37 -9.07
C TYR A 826 -43.13 2.26 -7.55
N GLN A 827 -42.45 1.32 -6.91
CA GLN A 827 -42.50 1.13 -5.45
C GLN A 827 -41.95 2.36 -4.71
N ALA A 828 -40.89 2.97 -5.23
CA ALA A 828 -40.35 4.20 -4.65
C ALA A 828 -41.33 5.39 -4.82
N ALA A 829 -42.03 5.49 -5.96
CA ALA A 829 -43.07 6.49 -6.19
C ALA A 829 -44.30 6.29 -5.28
N GLU A 830 -44.72 5.04 -5.08
CA GLU A 830 -45.81 4.68 -4.15
C GLU A 830 -45.45 5.05 -2.71
N TYR A 831 -44.23 4.74 -2.27
CA TYR A 831 -43.72 5.15 -0.96
C TYR A 831 -43.79 6.68 -0.76
N CYS A 832 -43.48 7.47 -1.80
CA CYS A 832 -43.57 8.94 -1.72
C CYS A 832 -45.02 9.42 -1.49
N ASN A 833 -46.00 8.85 -2.20
CA ASN A 833 -47.40 9.20 -1.98
C ASN A 833 -47.91 8.70 -0.62
N TRP A 834 -47.52 7.50 -0.19
CA TRP A 834 -47.81 7.00 1.15
C TRP A 834 -47.24 7.95 2.23
N LEU A 835 -46.00 8.41 2.08
CA LEU A 835 -45.42 9.36 3.03
C LEU A 835 -46.16 10.70 3.05
N SER A 836 -46.65 11.14 1.89
CA SER A 836 -47.49 12.34 1.77
C SER A 836 -48.83 12.18 2.48
N GLU A 837 -49.44 10.99 2.40
CA GLU A 837 -50.66 10.63 3.13
C GLU A 837 -50.42 10.65 4.65
N GLN A 838 -49.33 10.04 5.13
CA GLN A 838 -49.00 10.00 6.56
C GLN A 838 -48.77 11.40 7.15
N GLU A 839 -48.21 12.32 6.36
CA GLU A 839 -48.08 13.74 6.75
C GLU A 839 -49.33 14.57 6.51
N LYS A 840 -50.46 13.95 6.14
CA LYS A 840 -51.76 14.61 5.89
C LYS A 840 -51.67 15.69 4.82
N ILE A 841 -50.78 15.52 3.83
CA ILE A 841 -50.69 16.39 2.67
C ILE A 841 -51.92 16.13 1.79
N PRO A 842 -52.70 17.15 1.39
CA PRO A 842 -53.89 16.96 0.55
C PRO A 842 -53.56 16.22 -0.75
N GLN A 843 -54.44 15.31 -1.20
CA GLN A 843 -54.24 14.54 -2.43
C GLN A 843 -54.03 15.42 -3.67
N SER A 844 -54.60 16.63 -3.71
CA SER A 844 -54.35 17.62 -4.78
C SER A 844 -52.89 18.08 -4.87
N GLN A 845 -52.12 17.85 -3.81
CA GLN A 845 -50.70 18.15 -3.68
C GLN A 845 -49.82 16.89 -3.82
N TRP A 846 -50.36 15.73 -4.18
CA TRP A 846 -49.56 14.52 -4.40
C TRP A 846 -48.89 14.53 -5.77
N CYS A 847 -47.67 13.97 -5.84
CA CYS A 847 -46.83 14.07 -7.03
C CYS A 847 -47.06 12.96 -8.05
N TYR A 848 -47.66 11.83 -7.64
CA TYR A 848 -47.92 10.69 -8.51
C TYR A 848 -49.41 10.36 -8.57
N LEU A 849 -49.86 9.95 -9.75
CA LEU A 849 -51.21 9.46 -9.99
C LEU A 849 -51.11 7.98 -10.39
N PRO A 850 -51.79 7.05 -9.68
CA PRO A 850 -51.80 5.64 -10.06
C PRO A 850 -52.41 5.44 -11.44
N ASN A 851 -52.21 4.27 -12.03
CA ASN A 851 -52.82 3.92 -13.32
C ASN A 851 -54.34 3.79 -13.21
N GLU A 852 -55.04 3.56 -14.32
CA GLU A 852 -56.51 3.44 -14.37
C GLU A 852 -57.08 2.35 -13.45
N ARG A 853 -56.26 1.37 -13.04
CA ARG A 853 -56.64 0.29 -12.11
C ARG A 853 -56.37 0.64 -10.65
N GLY A 854 -55.86 1.85 -10.36
CA GLY A 854 -55.46 2.29 -9.02
C GLY A 854 -54.10 1.78 -8.56
N ASN A 855 -53.30 1.17 -9.45
CA ASN A 855 -52.00 0.58 -9.09
C ASN A 855 -50.82 1.49 -9.47
N TYR A 856 -49.73 1.44 -8.70
CA TYR A 856 -48.43 2.01 -9.06
C TYR A 856 -47.66 1.02 -9.93
N ALA A 857 -47.90 1.06 -11.23
CA ALA A 857 -47.28 0.20 -12.23
C ALA A 857 -47.32 0.91 -13.60
N GLY A 858 -46.94 0.20 -14.67
CA GLY A 858 -47.13 0.67 -16.04
C GLY A 858 -48.53 1.27 -16.26
N GLY A 859 -48.57 2.45 -16.88
CA GLY A 859 -49.80 3.23 -17.06
C GLY A 859 -50.00 4.35 -16.03
N MET A 860 -49.19 4.42 -14.95
CA MET A 860 -49.27 5.53 -14.00
C MET A 860 -48.67 6.81 -14.58
N ARG A 861 -48.85 7.96 -13.92
CA ARG A 861 -48.25 9.23 -14.39
C ARG A 861 -47.84 10.14 -13.24
N PRO A 862 -46.77 10.94 -13.36
CA PRO A 862 -46.57 12.12 -12.52
C PRO A 862 -47.75 13.08 -12.70
N ALA A 863 -48.08 13.85 -11.66
CA ALA A 863 -49.04 14.94 -11.80
C ALA A 863 -48.48 16.04 -12.71
N ASN A 864 -49.31 16.71 -13.52
CA ASN A 864 -48.87 17.67 -14.54
C ASN A 864 -47.99 18.82 -14.00
N ASP A 865 -48.13 19.16 -12.73
CA ASP A 865 -47.42 20.20 -11.99
C ASP A 865 -46.66 19.64 -10.77
N PHE A 866 -46.26 18.36 -10.77
CA PHE A 866 -45.67 17.70 -9.61
C PHE A 866 -44.46 18.42 -9.00
N LEU A 867 -43.70 19.18 -9.79
CA LEU A 867 -42.58 20.01 -9.32
C LEU A 867 -43.01 21.26 -8.53
N LYS A 868 -44.29 21.67 -8.63
CA LYS A 868 -44.90 22.76 -7.85
C LYS A 868 -45.70 22.25 -6.65
N LYS A 869 -45.98 20.95 -6.60
CA LYS A 869 -46.74 20.31 -5.52
C LYS A 869 -45.90 20.10 -4.26
N LYS A 870 -46.57 20.07 -3.10
CA LYS A 870 -45.91 19.93 -1.79
C LYS A 870 -45.66 18.48 -1.34
N GLY A 871 -46.29 17.51 -2.00
CA GLY A 871 -46.10 16.09 -1.72
C GLY A 871 -44.66 15.61 -1.96
N TYR A 872 -44.34 14.46 -1.39
CA TYR A 872 -43.06 13.82 -1.61
C TYR A 872 -42.96 13.23 -3.02
N ARG A 873 -41.74 13.17 -3.52
CA ARG A 873 -41.39 12.63 -4.84
C ARG A 873 -39.94 12.14 -4.85
N LEU A 874 -39.56 11.42 -5.90
CA LEU A 874 -38.14 11.21 -6.21
C LEU A 874 -37.48 12.55 -6.62
N PRO A 875 -36.18 12.75 -6.33
CA PRO A 875 -35.45 13.91 -6.83
C PRO A 875 -35.41 13.89 -8.36
N THR A 876 -35.44 15.08 -8.96
CA THR A 876 -35.00 15.22 -10.35
C THR A 876 -33.51 14.93 -10.44
N GLU A 877 -33.05 14.54 -11.62
CA GLU A 877 -31.64 14.29 -11.89
C GLU A 877 -30.78 15.54 -11.61
N ALA A 878 -31.31 16.72 -11.96
CA ALA A 878 -30.66 18.00 -11.70
C ALA A 878 -30.54 18.30 -10.20
N GLU A 879 -31.61 18.12 -9.42
CA GLU A 879 -31.57 18.28 -7.96
C GLU A 879 -30.57 17.32 -7.33
N TRP A 880 -30.53 16.07 -7.79
CA TRP A 880 -29.60 15.08 -7.29
C TRP A 880 -28.15 15.49 -7.56
N GLU A 881 -27.81 15.85 -8.80
CA GLU A 881 -26.43 16.19 -9.16
C GLU A 881 -25.97 17.50 -8.49
N PHE A 882 -26.86 18.50 -8.37
CA PHE A 882 -26.58 19.72 -7.62
C PHE A 882 -26.21 19.40 -6.17
N CYS A 883 -27.06 18.61 -5.50
CA CYS A 883 -26.83 18.20 -4.12
C CYS A 883 -25.57 17.35 -3.99
N ALA A 884 -25.27 16.50 -4.98
CA ALA A 884 -24.10 15.64 -4.98
C ALA A 884 -22.80 16.44 -5.07
N ARG A 885 -22.74 17.42 -5.97
CA ARG A 885 -21.59 18.29 -6.19
C ARG A 885 -21.30 19.20 -5.01
N ALA A 886 -22.33 19.66 -4.30
CA ALA A 886 -22.18 20.56 -3.17
C ALA A 886 -21.30 21.80 -3.46
N GLY A 887 -21.39 22.34 -4.68
CA GLY A 887 -20.63 23.50 -5.13
C GLY A 887 -19.30 23.19 -5.84
N THR A 888 -18.86 21.94 -5.91
CA THR A 888 -17.63 21.57 -6.61
C THR A 888 -17.84 21.33 -8.11
N LYS A 889 -16.76 21.50 -8.88
CA LYS A 889 -16.68 21.20 -10.32
C LYS A 889 -15.86 19.95 -10.63
N THR A 890 -15.32 19.32 -9.59
CA THR A 890 -14.53 18.09 -9.64
C THR A 890 -15.42 16.86 -9.90
N PRO A 891 -14.85 15.74 -10.39
CA PRO A 891 -15.58 14.49 -10.60
C PRO A 891 -16.27 13.98 -9.32
N TRP A 892 -15.59 14.03 -8.18
CA TRP A 892 -16.15 13.77 -6.87
C TRP A 892 -16.26 15.07 -6.07
N PHE A 893 -17.23 15.19 -5.17
CA PHE A 893 -17.37 16.38 -4.30
C PHE A 893 -16.18 16.61 -3.35
N PHE A 894 -15.30 15.61 -3.22
CA PHE A 894 -14.08 15.69 -2.41
C PHE A 894 -12.79 15.82 -3.26
N GLY A 895 -12.84 15.92 -4.59
CA GLY A 895 -11.65 16.20 -5.43
C GLY A 895 -11.56 15.43 -6.74
N PHE A 896 -10.39 15.48 -7.39
CA PHE A 896 -10.15 14.94 -8.75
C PHE A 896 -9.60 13.51 -8.84
N ASP A 897 -8.93 12.98 -7.83
CA ASP A 897 -8.15 11.72 -7.95
C ASP A 897 -8.87 10.48 -7.39
N GLY A 898 -9.98 10.69 -6.68
CA GLY A 898 -10.70 9.64 -5.98
C GLY A 898 -9.89 8.97 -4.85
N SER A 899 -8.73 9.51 -4.45
CA SER A 899 -7.82 8.86 -3.49
C SER A 899 -8.43 8.73 -2.09
N GLN A 900 -9.40 9.58 -1.78
CA GLN A 900 -10.05 9.67 -0.48
C GLN A 900 -11.44 9.05 -0.45
N ILE A 901 -11.83 8.33 -1.51
CA ILE A 901 -13.18 7.77 -1.65
C ILE A 901 -13.59 6.88 -0.46
N ASP A 902 -12.62 6.20 0.17
CA ASP A 902 -12.82 5.37 1.36
C ASP A 902 -13.47 6.12 2.53
N GLN A 903 -13.35 7.44 2.60
CA GLN A 903 -13.92 8.27 3.67
C GLN A 903 -15.36 8.72 3.39
N PHE A 904 -15.83 8.57 2.14
CA PHE A 904 -17.06 9.21 1.65
C PHE A 904 -18.04 8.21 1.01
N ALA A 905 -17.57 7.04 0.56
CA ALA A 905 -18.39 6.08 -0.17
C ALA A 905 -18.08 4.63 0.18
N TYR A 906 -19.13 3.81 0.27
CA TYR A 906 -19.01 2.36 0.22
C TYR A 906 -19.06 1.89 -1.24
N TYR A 907 -17.99 1.24 -1.69
CA TYR A 907 -17.79 0.81 -3.07
C TYR A 907 -17.05 -0.52 -3.11
N GLN A 908 -16.73 -1.02 -4.31
CA GLN A 908 -16.23 -2.39 -4.52
C GLN A 908 -15.14 -2.83 -3.51
N ILE A 909 -14.21 -1.94 -3.15
CA ILE A 909 -13.05 -2.26 -2.32
C ILE A 909 -13.39 -2.32 -0.82
N ASN A 910 -14.09 -1.30 -0.28
CA ASN A 910 -14.33 -1.19 1.17
C ASN A 910 -15.70 -1.71 1.62
N SER A 911 -16.61 -2.02 0.69
CA SER A 911 -17.95 -2.49 1.03
C SER A 911 -18.02 -3.95 1.45
N ASN A 912 -16.96 -4.74 1.19
CA ASN A 912 -16.97 -6.20 1.32
C ASN A 912 -18.12 -6.87 0.55
N ASN A 913 -18.57 -6.26 -0.56
CA ASN A 913 -19.69 -6.71 -1.38
C ASN A 913 -21.01 -6.86 -0.58
N HIS A 914 -21.27 -5.96 0.38
CA HIS A 914 -22.56 -5.84 1.04
C HIS A 914 -22.95 -4.37 1.29
N LEU A 915 -24.21 -4.16 1.66
CA LEU A 915 -24.74 -2.86 2.05
C LEU A 915 -24.34 -2.51 3.48
N TRP A 916 -24.16 -1.22 3.73
CA TRP A 916 -23.78 -0.68 5.02
C TRP A 916 -24.84 0.29 5.54
N PRO A 917 -24.97 0.44 6.87
CA PRO A 917 -25.87 1.43 7.45
C PRO A 917 -25.63 2.82 6.87
N VAL A 918 -26.71 3.57 6.63
CA VAL A 918 -26.59 4.93 6.09
C VAL A 918 -25.91 5.88 7.07
N GLY A 919 -25.11 6.81 6.57
CA GLY A 919 -24.47 7.86 7.36
C GLY A 919 -23.27 7.43 8.21
N GLN A 920 -22.62 6.31 7.87
CA GLN A 920 -21.39 5.85 8.57
C GLN A 920 -20.13 6.60 8.09
N LEU A 921 -20.09 6.94 6.80
CA LEU A 921 -19.00 7.70 6.18
C LEU A 921 -19.29 9.21 6.20
N LYS A 922 -18.31 10.04 5.81
CA LYS A 922 -18.43 11.50 5.90
C LYS A 922 -19.48 12.05 4.91
N PRO A 923 -20.24 13.09 5.29
CA PRO A 923 -21.15 13.78 4.38
C PRO A 923 -20.38 14.72 3.45
N ASN A 924 -21.04 15.19 2.38
CA ASN A 924 -20.56 16.32 1.58
C ASN A 924 -20.86 17.68 2.25
N ASP A 925 -20.43 18.78 1.63
CA ASP A 925 -20.53 20.13 2.21
C ASP A 925 -21.96 20.65 2.41
N LEU A 926 -22.94 20.13 1.65
CA LEU A 926 -24.35 20.44 1.87
C LEU A 926 -24.97 19.57 2.98
N GLY A 927 -24.26 18.52 3.39
CA GLY A 927 -24.64 17.62 4.48
C GLY A 927 -25.25 16.30 4.04
N PHE A 928 -25.13 15.89 2.77
CA PHE A 928 -25.66 14.61 2.29
C PHE A 928 -24.65 13.48 2.51
N PHE A 929 -25.11 12.39 3.13
CA PHE A 929 -24.36 11.14 3.27
C PHE A 929 -24.64 10.20 2.11
N ASP A 930 -23.81 9.18 1.86
CA ASP A 930 -24.09 8.10 0.89
C ASP A 930 -24.55 8.61 -0.49
N VAL A 931 -24.01 9.74 -0.94
CA VAL A 931 -24.28 10.28 -2.28
C VAL A 931 -23.51 9.49 -3.32
N ALA A 932 -22.28 9.10 -3.00
CA ALA A 932 -21.46 8.20 -3.79
C ALA A 932 -21.48 6.80 -3.15
N GLY A 933 -21.79 5.78 -3.95
CA GLY A 933 -21.79 4.39 -3.51
C GLY A 933 -22.94 4.03 -2.59
N ASN A 934 -22.77 2.93 -1.85
CA ASN A 934 -23.80 2.21 -1.11
C ASN A 934 -24.94 1.72 -2.03
N LEU A 935 -25.83 2.61 -2.52
CA LEU A 935 -26.85 2.27 -3.51
C LEU A 935 -26.95 3.28 -4.65
N TYR A 936 -27.25 2.75 -5.84
CA TYR A 936 -27.56 3.53 -7.02
C TYR A 936 -28.98 4.10 -6.90
N GLN A 937 -29.16 5.40 -7.12
CA GLN A 937 -30.34 6.10 -6.61
C GLN A 937 -31.30 6.46 -7.72
N TRP A 938 -32.57 6.04 -7.57
CA TRP A 938 -33.63 6.42 -8.49
C TRP A 938 -33.84 7.94 -8.50
N THR A 939 -33.97 8.47 -9.72
CA THR A 939 -34.41 9.85 -9.97
C THR A 939 -35.70 9.85 -10.78
N GLN A 940 -36.32 11.03 -10.88
CA GLN A 940 -37.56 11.22 -11.62
C GLN A 940 -37.35 11.11 -13.14
N ASP A 941 -36.17 11.44 -13.66
CA ASP A 941 -35.96 11.67 -15.08
C ASP A 941 -35.87 10.37 -15.90
N ILE A 942 -36.26 10.46 -17.17
CA ILE A 942 -36.01 9.44 -18.19
C ILE A 942 -34.55 9.57 -18.66
N LEU A 943 -33.89 8.43 -18.87
CA LEU A 943 -32.54 8.38 -19.39
C LEU A 943 -32.56 8.73 -20.88
N GLN A 944 -32.26 9.98 -21.18
CA GLN A 944 -32.15 10.51 -22.54
C GLN A 944 -30.89 11.38 -22.70
N PRO A 945 -30.37 11.54 -23.93
CA PRO A 945 -29.26 12.46 -24.19
C PRO A 945 -29.59 13.89 -23.75
N TYR A 946 -28.58 14.62 -23.27
CA TYR A 946 -28.75 16.04 -22.91
C TYR A 946 -28.94 16.93 -24.13
N SER A 947 -29.70 18.01 -23.95
CA SER A 947 -29.89 19.04 -24.97
C SER A 947 -28.64 19.89 -25.18
N ASP A 948 -28.56 20.56 -26.32
CA ASP A 948 -27.49 21.50 -26.66
C ASP A 948 -27.71 22.89 -26.04
N VAL A 949 -28.90 23.17 -25.51
CA VAL A 949 -29.26 24.46 -24.91
C VAL A 949 -29.32 24.38 -23.38
N PRO A 950 -29.12 25.50 -22.66
CA PRO A 950 -29.33 25.56 -21.22
C PRO A 950 -30.70 25.02 -20.82
N ILE A 951 -30.74 24.22 -19.75
CA ILE A 951 -31.95 23.54 -19.30
C ILE A 951 -32.54 24.28 -18.10
N VAL A 952 -33.81 24.70 -18.22
CA VAL A 952 -34.61 25.12 -17.06
C VAL A 952 -35.45 23.92 -16.62
N GLU A 953 -35.18 23.39 -15.44
CA GLU A 953 -35.73 22.09 -15.01
C GLU A 953 -37.27 22.06 -15.02
N ASP A 954 -37.92 23.13 -14.56
CA ASP A 954 -39.40 23.26 -14.53
C ASP A 954 -40.05 23.36 -15.93
N SER A 955 -39.26 23.60 -16.98
CA SER A 955 -39.77 23.67 -18.36
C SER A 955 -39.93 22.28 -19.00
N LYS A 956 -39.37 21.23 -18.38
CA LYS A 956 -39.58 19.84 -18.78
C LYS A 956 -40.96 19.38 -18.33
N ALA A 957 -41.97 19.50 -19.18
CA ALA A 957 -43.27 18.92 -18.93
C ALA A 957 -43.19 17.38 -19.10
N ASP A 958 -43.01 16.61 -18.02
CA ASP A 958 -43.14 15.15 -18.06
C ASP A 958 -44.62 14.76 -17.93
N LEU A 959 -45.40 15.03 -18.99
CA LEU A 959 -46.83 14.69 -19.09
C LEU A 959 -47.06 13.24 -19.53
N ARG A 960 -46.00 12.43 -19.61
CA ARG A 960 -46.02 11.10 -20.20
C ARG A 960 -46.54 10.07 -19.19
N VAL A 961 -47.33 9.14 -19.72
CA VAL A 961 -47.62 7.87 -19.05
C VAL A 961 -46.29 7.15 -18.83
N VAL A 962 -46.07 6.67 -17.60
CA VAL A 962 -44.90 5.85 -17.28
C VAL A 962 -45.11 4.46 -17.87
N ASP A 963 -44.21 4.06 -18.77
CA ASP A 963 -44.19 2.74 -19.39
C ASP A 963 -42.96 1.92 -18.98
N ASP A 964 -43.01 0.62 -19.25
CA ASP A 964 -41.94 -0.35 -18.92
C ASP A 964 -40.91 -0.49 -20.05
N LEU A 965 -40.91 0.46 -20.99
CA LEU A 965 -39.98 0.51 -22.13
C LEU A 965 -38.91 1.58 -21.92
N SER A 966 -39.29 2.71 -21.33
CA SER A 966 -38.47 3.89 -21.13
C SER A 966 -37.63 3.77 -19.87
N THR A 967 -36.30 3.69 -20.04
CA THR A 967 -35.34 3.63 -18.93
C THR A 967 -35.36 4.92 -18.11
N ARG A 968 -35.32 4.81 -16.79
CA ARG A 968 -35.19 5.94 -15.86
C ARG A 968 -33.79 6.05 -15.28
N VAL A 969 -33.41 7.27 -14.94
CA VAL A 969 -32.05 7.59 -14.52
C VAL A 969 -31.77 7.11 -13.09
N LEU A 970 -30.60 6.50 -12.94
CA LEU A 970 -29.96 6.19 -11.66
C LEU A 970 -28.68 7.03 -11.48
N ARG A 971 -28.41 7.50 -10.25
CA ARG A 971 -27.24 8.33 -9.91
C ARG A 971 -26.49 7.87 -8.66
N GLY A 972 -25.17 8.09 -8.62
CA GLY A 972 -24.30 7.87 -7.44
C GLY A 972 -23.52 6.56 -7.37
N GLY A 973 -23.87 5.55 -8.18
CA GLY A 973 -23.24 4.22 -8.14
C GLY A 973 -23.65 3.38 -6.91
N ALA A 974 -23.12 2.16 -6.79
CA ALA A 974 -23.51 1.16 -5.80
C ALA A 974 -22.28 0.54 -5.13
N PHE A 975 -22.49 -0.16 -4.02
CA PHE A 975 -21.44 -0.77 -3.20
C PHE A 975 -20.51 -1.75 -3.93
N TYR A 976 -20.87 -2.26 -5.11
CA TYR A 976 -20.05 -3.18 -5.90
C TYR A 976 -19.37 -2.52 -7.12
N TYR A 977 -19.59 -1.23 -7.35
CA TYR A 977 -18.96 -0.52 -8.46
C TYR A 977 -17.54 -0.03 -8.11
N PRO A 978 -16.63 0.00 -9.11
CA PRO A 978 -15.31 0.60 -8.97
C PRO A 978 -15.42 2.13 -8.81
N LYS A 979 -14.39 2.75 -8.23
CA LYS A 979 -14.42 4.17 -7.81
C LYS A 979 -14.78 5.15 -8.92
N ASP A 980 -14.33 4.86 -10.13
CA ASP A 980 -14.45 5.58 -11.40
C ASP A 980 -15.91 5.76 -11.86
N ILE A 981 -16.82 4.90 -11.39
CA ILE A 981 -18.27 5.01 -11.61
C ILE A 981 -18.96 5.91 -10.57
N LEU A 982 -18.35 6.16 -9.41
CA LEU A 982 -18.96 6.90 -8.30
C LEU A 982 -18.82 8.43 -8.44
N ARG A 983 -18.63 8.92 -9.67
CA ARG A 983 -18.52 10.36 -9.98
C ARG A 983 -19.90 11.02 -9.92
N SER A 984 -19.92 12.32 -9.60
CA SER A 984 -21.14 13.12 -9.47
C SER A 984 -21.94 13.19 -10.78
N ALA A 985 -21.23 13.24 -11.92
CA ALA A 985 -21.81 13.28 -13.26
C ALA A 985 -22.28 11.91 -13.77
N HIS A 986 -21.81 10.81 -13.18
CA HIS A 986 -22.09 9.48 -13.70
C HIS A 986 -23.58 9.13 -13.59
N ARG A 987 -24.12 8.63 -14.69
CA ARG A 987 -25.54 8.27 -14.83
C ARG A 987 -25.71 6.96 -15.57
N GLY A 988 -26.70 6.21 -15.14
CA GLY A 988 -27.12 4.95 -15.77
C GLY A 988 -28.63 4.87 -15.73
N GLY A 989 -29.18 3.70 -15.99
CA GLY A 989 -30.61 3.55 -15.84
C GLY A 989 -31.10 2.12 -15.87
N LEU A 990 -32.30 1.95 -15.36
CA LEU A 990 -33.06 0.71 -15.34
C LEU A 990 -34.51 1.02 -15.75
N LYS A 991 -35.24 0.01 -16.22
CA LYS A 991 -36.67 0.18 -16.51
C LYS A 991 -37.47 0.34 -15.20
N PRO A 992 -38.60 1.05 -15.21
CA PRO A 992 -39.32 1.40 -13.97
C PRO A 992 -39.88 0.19 -13.20
N ASP A 993 -40.18 -0.90 -13.90
CA ASP A 993 -40.66 -2.18 -13.37
C ASP A 993 -39.52 -3.06 -12.81
N GLN A 994 -38.29 -2.80 -13.22
CA GLN A 994 -37.12 -3.55 -12.79
C GLN A 994 -36.61 -3.08 -11.42
N SER A 995 -36.00 -4.01 -10.70
CA SER A 995 -35.30 -3.76 -9.44
C SER A 995 -33.92 -4.42 -9.46
N SER A 996 -32.94 -3.81 -8.82
CA SER A 996 -31.61 -4.36 -8.60
C SER A 996 -31.25 -4.34 -7.13
N ASP A 997 -30.50 -5.34 -6.66
CA ASP A 997 -29.93 -5.36 -5.30
C ASP A 997 -28.95 -4.18 -5.07
N GLY A 998 -28.53 -3.49 -6.14
CA GLY A 998 -27.75 -2.26 -6.08
C GLY A 998 -28.54 -0.97 -6.29
N SER A 999 -29.87 -1.02 -6.45
CA SER A 999 -30.72 0.17 -6.61
C SER A 999 -31.56 0.47 -5.36
N GLY A 1000 -31.58 1.73 -4.95
CA GLY A 1000 -32.41 2.29 -3.88
C GLY A 1000 -32.85 3.71 -4.21
N PHE A 1001 -33.26 4.50 -3.21
CA PHE A 1001 -33.77 5.85 -3.48
C PHE A 1001 -33.67 6.81 -2.30
N ARG A 1002 -33.75 8.10 -2.64
CA ARG A 1002 -33.97 9.25 -1.74
C ARG A 1002 -35.28 9.91 -2.09
N ILE A 1003 -35.75 10.73 -1.17
CA ILE A 1003 -37.02 11.45 -1.31
C ILE A 1003 -36.79 12.95 -1.26
N ALA A 1004 -37.51 13.66 -2.12
CA ALA A 1004 -37.49 15.10 -2.27
C ALA A 1004 -38.90 15.67 -2.10
N ARG A 1005 -38.99 16.98 -1.85
CA ARG A 1005 -40.26 17.73 -1.89
C ARG A 1005 -40.00 19.19 -2.23
N THR A 1006 -40.93 19.83 -2.94
CA THR A 1006 -40.81 21.25 -3.27
C THR A 1006 -41.20 22.12 -2.07
N LEU A 1007 -40.44 23.19 -1.83
CA LEU A 1007 -40.69 24.17 -0.76
C LEU A 1007 -41.48 25.36 -1.29
N SER A 1008 -42.04 26.17 -0.38
CA SER A 1008 -42.86 27.35 -0.72
C SER A 1008 -42.03 28.58 -0.92
#